data_AF-A0AB36MGN2-F1
#
_entry.id   AF-A0AB36MGN2-F1
#
_cell.length_a   1.000
_cell.length_b   1.000
_cell.length_c   1.000
_cell.angle_alpha   90.00
_cell.angle_beta   90.00
_cell.angle_gamma   90.00
#
_symmetry.space_group_name_H-M   'P 1'
#
loop_
_entity.id
_entity.type
_entity.pdbx_description
1 polymer ?
#
loop_
_entity_poly.entity_id
_entity_poly.type
_entity_poly.pdbx_seq_one_letter_code
_entity_poly.pdbx_strand_id
1 'polypeptide(L)'
;TAVDNATDAAGVTAASDKAEALDGNMGDLKESVADVDATKASVNYTNADEEAQKAYDAAVEAANAIVAKEGANADNAAVQAALEQVKAAKAALNGDSNLVNAKQAAQDTIDKLNNLNDAQKAAAKEAVNNATDAAGVTAASDKAEALDGNMGDLKESVADVDATKASVNYTNADEEAQKVYDAAVEAANAIVAKEGANADNAAVQAALEQVKAAKDALNGDSKLANAKQAAQDAIDKLNNLNEAQKEAAKAAVDNATDAAGVTAASDKAEALDGNMGDLKESVADVDATKASVNYTNADEEAQKAYDAAVEAANAIVAKEGANADSAVVQAALEQVKAAKDALNGDSKLANAKQAAKDAIDKLNNLNDAQKAAAKAAVDNATDAAGVTAASDKAEALDGNMGDLKESVADVDATKASVNYTNADEEAQKAYDAAVEAANAIVAKEGANADSAVVQAALEQVKAAKDALNGDSKLANAKQAAQDTIDKLNNLNDAQKAAAKEAVNNATDAAGVTAASDKAEALDGNMGDLKESVADVDATKASVNYTNADEEAQKAYDAAVEAANAIVAKEGANADSAAVQAALEEVKAAKDALNGDSKLANAKQAAQDTIDKLNNLNDAQKAAAKDAVNNATDAASVTAASDKATALDGNMGDLKESVADVDATKASVNYTNADEEAQKAYDAAVEAANAIVAKEGANADSTAVRAALEQVKAAKDALNGDSNLANAKQAAKDAIDKLNNLNEAQKEAAKIAVDNATDAAGVTAASDKAEALDGNMGDLKESVADVDATK
;
A
#
# COMPACT_ATOMS: atom_id res chain seq x y z
N THR A 1 -49.71 -96.36 163.43
CA THR A 1 -48.97 -95.96 164.65
C THR A 1 -49.69 -94.91 165.48
N ALA A 2 -49.97 -93.70 164.99
CA ALA A 2 -50.65 -92.67 165.80
C ALA A 2 -52.13 -93.03 166.09
N VAL A 3 -52.83 -93.63 165.11
CA VAL A 3 -54.20 -94.16 165.27
C VAL A 3 -54.26 -95.30 166.31
N ASP A 4 -53.26 -96.19 166.34
CA ASP A 4 -53.22 -97.35 167.26
C ASP A 4 -52.94 -96.98 168.72
N ASN A 5 -52.43 -95.77 168.97
CA ASN A 5 -52.08 -95.25 170.30
C ASN A 5 -53.15 -94.36 170.92
N ALA A 6 -54.28 -94.17 170.24
CA ALA A 6 -55.35 -93.30 170.72
C ALA A 6 -56.19 -94.00 171.82
N THR A 7 -56.20 -93.43 173.02
CA THR A 7 -56.96 -93.96 174.17
C THR A 7 -58.42 -93.49 174.20
N ASP A 8 -58.81 -92.61 173.28
CA ASP A 8 -60.18 -92.14 173.07
C ASP A 8 -60.47 -91.90 171.57
N ALA A 9 -61.76 -91.72 171.25
CA ALA A 9 -62.20 -91.48 169.88
C ALA A 9 -61.66 -90.15 169.30
N ALA A 10 -61.36 -89.15 170.13
CA ALA A 10 -60.81 -87.88 169.68
C ALA A 10 -59.35 -88.03 169.20
N GLY A 11 -58.55 -88.87 169.86
CA GLY A 11 -57.18 -89.19 169.47
C GLY A 11 -57.10 -89.94 168.13
N VAL A 12 -58.10 -90.77 167.81
CA VAL A 12 -58.19 -91.45 166.51
C VAL A 12 -58.50 -90.43 165.41
N THR A 13 -59.45 -89.53 165.62
CA THR A 13 -59.80 -88.49 164.63
C THR A 13 -58.61 -87.56 164.36
N ALA A 14 -57.93 -87.06 165.40
CA ALA A 14 -56.77 -86.18 165.21
C ALA A 14 -55.58 -86.87 164.50
N ALA A 15 -55.39 -88.18 164.69
CA ALA A 15 -54.40 -88.95 163.97
C ALA A 15 -54.79 -89.18 162.49
N SER A 16 -56.09 -89.34 162.21
CA SER A 16 -56.63 -89.45 160.86
C SER A 16 -56.46 -88.14 160.09
N ASP A 17 -56.83 -86.99 160.68
CA ASP A 17 -56.72 -85.67 160.04
C ASP A 17 -55.26 -85.32 159.71
N LYS A 18 -54.31 -85.70 160.59
CA LYS A 18 -52.87 -85.53 160.33
C LYS A 18 -52.36 -86.44 159.20
N ALA A 19 -52.92 -87.64 159.06
CA ALA A 19 -52.56 -88.55 157.98
C ALA A 19 -53.13 -88.08 156.64
N GLU A 20 -54.37 -87.59 156.60
CA GLU A 20 -54.97 -86.97 155.41
C GLU A 20 -54.21 -85.70 154.99
N ALA A 21 -53.83 -84.83 155.93
CA ALA A 21 -53.04 -83.63 155.61
C ALA A 21 -51.64 -83.97 155.07
N LEU A 22 -50.98 -84.99 155.63
CA LEU A 22 -49.70 -85.48 155.13
C LEU A 22 -49.84 -86.12 153.75
N ASP A 23 -50.89 -86.91 153.51
CA ASP A 23 -51.15 -87.54 152.22
C ASP A 23 -51.45 -86.50 151.13
N GLY A 24 -52.25 -85.47 151.45
CA GLY A 24 -52.50 -84.33 150.57
C GLY A 24 -51.23 -83.55 150.22
N ASN A 25 -50.45 -83.14 151.22
CA ASN A 25 -49.19 -82.42 150.99
C ASN A 25 -48.16 -83.28 150.23
N MET A 26 -48.17 -84.59 150.44
CA MET A 26 -47.30 -85.52 149.71
C MET A 26 -47.76 -85.73 148.27
N GLY A 27 -49.08 -85.68 148.02
CA GLY A 27 -49.68 -85.61 146.69
C GLY A 27 -49.21 -84.37 145.93
N ASP A 28 -49.30 -83.19 146.55
CA ASP A 28 -48.89 -81.92 145.96
C ASP A 28 -47.37 -81.85 145.69
N LEU A 29 -46.55 -82.42 146.58
CA LEU A 29 -45.09 -82.50 146.38
C LEU A 29 -44.72 -83.43 145.23
N LYS A 30 -45.41 -84.58 145.10
CA LYS A 30 -45.25 -85.48 143.94
C LYS A 30 -45.65 -84.81 142.64
N GLU A 31 -46.73 -84.03 142.65
CA GLU A 31 -47.16 -83.28 141.46
C GLU A 31 -46.14 -82.20 141.09
N SER A 32 -45.60 -81.45 142.06
CA SER A 32 -44.56 -80.44 141.81
C SER A 32 -43.24 -81.04 141.30
N VAL A 33 -42.92 -82.27 141.71
CA VAL A 33 -41.77 -83.04 141.21
C VAL A 33 -42.01 -83.61 139.81
N ALA A 34 -43.23 -84.07 139.51
CA ALA A 34 -43.59 -84.55 138.17
C ALA A 34 -43.58 -83.42 137.13
N ASP A 35 -43.77 -82.16 137.57
CA ASP A 35 -43.79 -80.95 136.75
C ASP A 35 -42.38 -80.39 136.42
N VAL A 36 -41.32 -81.05 136.88
CA VAL A 36 -39.93 -80.60 136.71
C VAL A 36 -39.51 -80.57 135.24
N ASP A 37 -39.74 -81.66 134.53
CA ASP A 37 -39.33 -81.76 133.12
C ASP A 37 -40.09 -80.73 132.27
N ALA A 38 -41.37 -80.53 132.56
CA ALA A 38 -42.18 -79.49 131.94
C ALA A 38 -41.67 -78.09 132.26
N THR A 39 -41.22 -77.84 133.50
CA THR A 39 -40.66 -76.55 133.91
C THR A 39 -39.30 -76.29 133.27
N LYS A 40 -38.39 -77.28 133.23
CA LYS A 40 -37.08 -77.13 132.59
C LYS A 40 -37.16 -76.97 131.08
N ALA A 41 -38.19 -77.52 130.44
CA ALA A 41 -38.48 -77.31 129.02
C ALA A 41 -39.19 -75.97 128.75
N SER A 42 -39.66 -75.26 129.79
CA SER A 42 -40.37 -74.00 129.62
C SER A 42 -39.43 -72.85 129.29
N VAL A 43 -39.95 -71.89 128.52
CA VAL A 43 -39.30 -70.62 128.19
C VAL A 43 -38.85 -69.89 129.46
N ASN A 44 -39.66 -69.95 130.52
CA ASN A 44 -39.36 -69.29 131.78
C ASN A 44 -38.14 -69.90 132.50
N TYR A 45 -37.84 -71.18 132.28
CA TYR A 45 -36.60 -71.79 132.76
C TYR A 45 -35.44 -71.54 131.79
N THR A 46 -35.59 -71.89 130.50
CA THR A 46 -34.47 -71.87 129.55
C THR A 46 -33.86 -70.49 129.33
N ASN A 47 -34.66 -69.43 129.50
CA ASN A 47 -34.21 -68.03 129.40
C ASN A 47 -33.97 -67.38 130.77
N ALA A 48 -34.22 -68.08 131.89
CA ALA A 48 -33.96 -67.55 133.22
C ALA A 48 -32.47 -67.32 133.43
N ASP A 49 -32.14 -66.41 134.34
CA ASP A 49 -30.76 -66.25 134.79
C ASP A 49 -30.23 -67.59 135.33
N GLU A 50 -28.96 -67.84 135.07
CA GLU A 50 -28.30 -69.09 135.46
C GLU A 50 -28.43 -69.37 136.97
N GLU A 51 -28.48 -68.31 137.79
CA GLU A 51 -28.69 -68.39 139.24
C GLU A 51 -30.11 -68.87 139.62
N ALA A 52 -31.14 -68.39 138.91
CA ALA A 52 -32.53 -68.80 139.12
C ALA A 52 -32.79 -70.24 138.65
N GLN A 53 -32.21 -70.64 137.52
CA GLN A 53 -32.24 -72.04 137.06
C GLN A 53 -31.63 -72.99 138.10
N LYS A 54 -30.44 -72.65 138.62
CA LYS A 54 -29.75 -73.44 139.66
C LYS A 54 -30.56 -73.53 140.95
N ALA A 55 -31.21 -72.43 141.37
CA ALA A 55 -32.05 -72.43 142.56
C ALA A 55 -33.27 -73.34 142.43
N TYR A 56 -33.92 -73.35 141.25
CA TYR A 56 -35.04 -74.26 140.96
C TYR A 56 -34.59 -75.71 140.95
N ASP A 57 -33.47 -76.01 140.29
CA ASP A 57 -32.90 -77.35 140.22
C ASP A 57 -32.58 -77.93 141.61
N ALA A 58 -31.97 -77.12 142.48
CA ALA A 58 -31.65 -77.52 143.85
C ALA A 58 -32.91 -77.78 144.70
N ALA A 59 -33.95 -76.94 144.58
CA ALA A 59 -35.20 -77.12 145.30
C ALA A 59 -35.92 -78.40 144.87
N VAL A 60 -35.90 -78.70 143.57
CA VAL A 60 -36.45 -79.93 142.99
C VAL A 60 -35.71 -81.16 143.46
N GLU A 61 -34.37 -81.12 143.53
CA GLU A 61 -33.56 -82.22 144.04
C GLU A 61 -33.91 -82.53 145.50
N ALA A 62 -34.08 -81.49 146.33
CA ALA A 62 -34.52 -81.64 147.71
C ALA A 62 -35.94 -82.24 147.83
N ALA A 63 -36.88 -81.83 146.98
CA ALA A 63 -38.23 -82.40 146.94
C ALA A 63 -38.25 -83.87 146.48
N ASN A 64 -37.45 -84.20 145.47
CA ASN A 64 -37.25 -85.57 144.99
C ASN A 64 -36.77 -86.51 146.11
N ALA A 65 -35.84 -86.04 146.94
CA ALA A 65 -35.32 -86.82 148.07
C ALA A 65 -36.41 -87.20 149.09
N ILE A 66 -37.44 -86.35 149.27
CA ILE A 66 -38.56 -86.65 150.17
C ILE A 66 -39.54 -87.66 149.55
N VAL A 67 -39.81 -87.56 148.24
CA VAL A 67 -40.78 -88.41 147.51
C VAL A 67 -40.35 -89.87 147.41
N ALA A 68 -39.05 -90.17 147.32
CA ALA A 68 -38.52 -91.49 146.97
C ALA A 68 -38.46 -92.54 148.12
N LYS A 69 -38.79 -92.19 149.37
CA LYS A 69 -38.60 -92.95 150.64
C LYS A 69 -38.16 -94.44 150.56
N GLU A 70 -36.88 -94.67 150.88
CA GLU A 70 -36.44 -95.68 151.85
C GLU A 70 -36.11 -94.97 153.18
N GLY A 71 -37.03 -94.99 154.15
CA GLY A 71 -36.69 -94.95 155.59
C GLY A 71 -36.18 -93.66 156.27
N ALA A 72 -36.98 -92.61 156.38
CA ALA A 72 -37.13 -91.76 157.59
C ALA A 72 -38.48 -91.09 157.50
N ASN A 73 -39.37 -91.26 158.48
CA ASN A 73 -40.76 -90.81 158.34
C ASN A 73 -40.83 -89.26 158.33
N ALA A 74 -40.69 -88.64 157.14
CA ALA A 74 -40.90 -87.20 156.95
C ALA A 74 -42.27 -86.82 157.50
N ASP A 75 -42.26 -85.85 158.42
CA ASP A 75 -43.49 -85.31 158.98
C ASP A 75 -44.12 -84.30 158.00
N ASN A 76 -45.32 -83.86 158.33
CA ASN A 76 -46.07 -82.96 157.47
C ASN A 76 -45.37 -81.61 157.23
N ALA A 77 -44.57 -81.15 158.19
CA ALA A 77 -43.87 -79.87 158.09
C ALA A 77 -42.70 -79.94 157.10
N ALA A 78 -41.95 -81.04 157.10
CA ALA A 78 -40.85 -81.25 156.15
C ALA A 78 -41.34 -81.37 154.70
N VAL A 79 -42.43 -82.10 154.47
CA VAL A 79 -43.05 -82.22 153.14
C VAL A 79 -43.56 -80.86 152.65
N GLN A 80 -44.18 -80.08 153.54
CA GLN A 80 -44.68 -78.74 153.21
C GLN A 80 -43.55 -77.74 152.90
N ALA A 81 -42.43 -77.77 153.64
CA ALA A 81 -41.30 -76.88 153.41
C ALA A 81 -40.62 -77.12 152.05
N ALA A 82 -40.45 -78.39 151.66
CA ALA A 82 -39.91 -78.72 150.34
C ALA A 82 -40.86 -78.33 149.20
N LEU A 83 -42.17 -78.50 149.40
CA LEU A 83 -43.19 -78.04 148.46
C LEU A 83 -43.12 -76.53 148.26
N GLU A 84 -43.00 -75.75 149.35
CA GLU A 84 -42.87 -74.31 149.26
C GLU A 84 -41.55 -73.86 148.61
N GLN A 85 -40.44 -74.54 148.88
CA GLN A 85 -39.16 -74.21 148.21
C GLN A 85 -39.22 -74.44 146.71
N VAL A 86 -39.78 -75.57 146.25
CA VAL A 86 -39.96 -75.82 144.81
C VAL A 86 -40.87 -74.77 144.19
N LYS A 87 -41.98 -74.42 144.86
CA LYS A 87 -42.89 -73.36 144.38
C LYS A 87 -42.21 -71.99 144.33
N ALA A 88 -41.44 -71.63 145.35
CA ALA A 88 -40.74 -70.35 145.41
C ALA A 88 -39.62 -70.25 144.37
N ALA A 89 -38.81 -71.29 144.22
CA ALA A 89 -37.74 -71.32 143.23
C ALA A 89 -38.29 -71.38 141.79
N LYS A 90 -39.42 -72.08 141.57
CA LYS A 90 -40.14 -72.06 140.30
C LYS A 90 -40.67 -70.67 139.96
N ALA A 91 -41.19 -69.96 140.96
CA ALA A 91 -41.66 -68.58 140.79
C ALA A 91 -40.52 -67.57 140.59
N ALA A 92 -39.31 -67.89 141.06
CA ALA A 92 -38.12 -67.06 140.86
C ALA A 92 -37.48 -67.21 139.46
N LEU A 93 -37.89 -68.23 138.69
CA LEU A 93 -37.52 -68.34 137.28
C LEU A 93 -38.05 -67.10 136.53
N ASN A 94 -37.14 -66.38 135.88
CA ASN A 94 -37.38 -65.07 135.29
C ASN A 94 -37.15 -65.04 133.77
N GLY A 95 -37.12 -66.22 133.13
CA GLY A 95 -36.81 -66.33 131.71
C GLY A 95 -37.83 -65.67 130.80
N ASP A 96 -39.10 -65.64 131.20
CA ASP A 96 -40.13 -64.93 130.45
C ASP A 96 -39.85 -63.41 130.43
N SER A 97 -39.46 -62.83 131.57
CA SER A 97 -39.10 -61.40 131.67
C SER A 97 -37.81 -61.06 130.90
N ASN A 98 -36.80 -61.93 130.96
CA ASN A 98 -35.55 -61.75 130.22
C ASN A 98 -35.76 -61.79 128.71
N LEU A 99 -36.59 -62.74 128.22
CA LEU A 99 -36.93 -62.81 126.80
C LEU A 99 -37.73 -61.58 126.34
N VAL A 100 -38.68 -61.10 127.15
CA VAL A 100 -39.43 -59.85 126.86
C VAL A 100 -38.50 -58.65 126.77
N ASN A 101 -37.55 -58.50 127.70
CA ASN A 101 -36.58 -57.41 127.69
C ASN A 101 -35.64 -57.46 126.49
N ALA A 102 -35.15 -58.66 126.14
CA ALA A 102 -34.33 -58.86 124.94
C ALA A 102 -35.10 -58.48 123.67
N LYS A 103 -36.37 -58.90 123.56
CA LYS A 103 -37.25 -58.53 122.45
C LYS A 103 -37.45 -57.02 122.36
N GLN A 104 -37.70 -56.34 123.49
CA GLN A 104 -37.87 -54.89 123.51
C GLN A 104 -36.60 -54.16 123.08
N ALA A 105 -35.43 -54.56 123.59
CA ALA A 105 -34.16 -53.97 123.20
C ALA A 105 -33.87 -54.14 121.69
N ALA A 106 -34.14 -55.32 121.12
CA ALA A 106 -33.99 -55.56 119.69
C ALA A 106 -35.00 -54.76 118.84
N GLN A 107 -36.25 -54.60 119.30
CA GLN A 107 -37.22 -53.73 118.65
C GLN A 107 -36.75 -52.26 118.63
N ASP A 108 -36.21 -51.76 119.75
CA ASP A 108 -35.68 -50.40 119.85
C ASP A 108 -34.45 -50.18 118.94
N THR A 109 -33.61 -51.21 118.79
CA THR A 109 -32.49 -51.20 117.84
C THR A 109 -33.01 -51.15 116.41
N ILE A 110 -33.97 -52.01 116.05
CA ILE A 110 -34.61 -52.02 114.73
C ILE A 110 -35.26 -50.68 114.41
N ASP A 111 -35.88 -50.01 115.38
CA ASP A 111 -36.49 -48.69 115.18
C ASP A 111 -35.48 -47.61 114.78
N LYS A 112 -34.22 -47.72 115.25
CA LYS A 112 -33.13 -46.79 114.93
C LYS A 112 -32.46 -47.07 113.59
N LEU A 113 -32.76 -48.20 112.94
CA LEU A 113 -32.31 -48.50 111.59
C LEU A 113 -33.03 -47.58 110.59
N ASN A 114 -32.26 -46.74 109.88
CA ASN A 114 -32.81 -45.61 109.11
C ASN A 114 -32.98 -45.93 107.61
N ASN A 115 -32.41 -47.04 107.16
CA ASN A 115 -32.40 -47.42 105.76
C ASN A 115 -33.51 -48.41 105.42
N LEU A 116 -33.93 -49.26 106.37
CA LEU A 116 -35.06 -50.16 106.19
C LEU A 116 -36.36 -49.41 105.83
N ASN A 117 -37.13 -49.98 104.91
CA ASN A 117 -38.50 -49.52 104.63
C ASN A 117 -39.51 -50.02 105.68
N ASP A 118 -40.74 -49.52 105.65
CA ASP A 118 -41.75 -49.84 106.67
C ASP A 118 -42.08 -51.35 106.71
N ALA A 119 -42.10 -52.02 105.56
CA ALA A 119 -42.38 -53.45 105.45
C ALA A 119 -41.25 -54.33 106.00
N GLN A 120 -39.99 -53.99 105.71
CA GLN A 120 -38.80 -54.65 106.23
C GLN A 120 -38.65 -54.42 107.74
N LYS A 121 -38.91 -53.20 108.21
CA LYS A 121 -38.88 -52.87 109.64
C LYS A 121 -39.97 -53.62 110.40
N ALA A 122 -41.18 -53.74 109.82
CA ALA A 122 -42.25 -54.56 110.39
C ALA A 122 -41.89 -56.05 110.43
N ALA A 123 -41.35 -56.61 109.34
CA ALA A 123 -40.93 -58.00 109.28
C ALA A 123 -39.78 -58.32 110.25
N ALA A 124 -38.82 -57.40 110.42
CA ALA A 124 -37.75 -57.52 111.40
C ALA A 124 -38.30 -57.54 112.85
N LYS A 125 -39.26 -56.65 113.17
CA LYS A 125 -39.94 -56.65 114.47
C LYS A 125 -40.77 -57.92 114.70
N GLU A 126 -41.43 -58.43 113.66
CA GLU A 126 -42.16 -59.69 113.71
C GLU A 126 -41.23 -60.88 113.97
N ALA A 127 -40.06 -60.93 113.30
CA ALA A 127 -39.04 -61.94 113.55
C ALA A 127 -38.52 -61.91 115.00
N VAL A 128 -38.29 -60.71 115.56
CA VAL A 128 -37.96 -60.54 116.99
C VAL A 128 -39.10 -61.03 117.89
N ASN A 129 -40.35 -60.70 117.57
CA ASN A 129 -41.51 -61.15 118.35
C ASN A 129 -41.70 -62.67 118.35
N ASN A 130 -41.40 -63.32 117.23
CA ASN A 130 -41.53 -64.77 117.07
C ASN A 130 -40.37 -65.57 117.67
N ALA A 131 -39.27 -64.92 118.06
CA ALA A 131 -38.14 -65.60 118.71
C ALA A 131 -38.55 -66.21 120.06
N THR A 132 -38.17 -67.47 120.29
CA THR A 132 -38.50 -68.22 121.52
C THR A 132 -37.40 -68.19 122.58
N ASP A 133 -36.22 -67.66 122.23
CA ASP A 133 -35.05 -67.53 123.09
C ASP A 133 -34.21 -66.28 122.73
N ALA A 134 -33.25 -65.94 123.59
CA ALA A 134 -32.38 -64.78 123.40
C ALA A 134 -31.48 -64.87 122.15
N ALA A 135 -31.06 -66.07 121.75
CA ALA A 135 -30.22 -66.27 120.58
C ALA A 135 -30.98 -65.97 119.27
N GLY A 136 -32.26 -66.37 119.20
CA GLY A 136 -33.16 -66.04 118.10
C GLY A 136 -33.47 -64.56 118.00
N VAL A 137 -33.57 -63.85 119.13
CA VAL A 137 -33.74 -62.38 119.16
C VAL A 137 -32.49 -61.69 118.60
N THR A 138 -31.29 -62.07 119.03
CA THR A 138 -30.03 -61.53 118.50
C THR A 138 -29.89 -61.80 117.01
N ALA A 139 -30.14 -63.03 116.55
CA ALA A 139 -30.04 -63.38 115.13
C ALA A 139 -31.04 -62.60 114.25
N ALA A 140 -32.22 -62.26 114.77
CA ALA A 140 -33.19 -61.41 114.07
C ALA A 140 -32.72 -59.94 114.01
N SER A 141 -32.13 -59.42 115.09
CA SER A 141 -31.53 -58.08 115.13
C SER A 141 -30.35 -57.94 114.18
N ASP A 142 -29.41 -58.89 114.18
CA ASP A 142 -28.23 -58.90 113.31
C ASP A 142 -28.63 -58.94 111.82
N LYS A 143 -29.67 -59.72 111.47
CA LYS A 143 -30.22 -59.74 110.11
C LYS A 143 -30.83 -58.41 109.70
N ALA A 144 -31.49 -57.71 110.63
CA ALA A 144 -32.06 -56.40 110.36
C ALA A 144 -30.96 -55.34 110.16
N GLU A 145 -29.89 -55.38 110.96
CA GLU A 145 -28.72 -54.51 110.80
C GLU A 145 -28.00 -54.75 109.47
N ALA A 146 -27.78 -56.00 109.08
CA ALA A 146 -27.17 -56.34 107.79
C ALA A 146 -28.04 -55.87 106.60
N LEU A 147 -29.36 -56.06 106.70
CA LEU A 147 -30.31 -55.58 105.70
C LEU A 147 -30.34 -54.04 105.64
N ASP A 148 -30.23 -53.35 106.77
CA ASP A 148 -30.16 -51.89 106.85
C ASP A 148 -28.90 -51.35 106.15
N GLY A 149 -27.75 -52.00 106.35
CA GLY A 149 -26.52 -51.67 105.62
C GLY A 149 -26.70 -51.78 104.10
N ASN A 150 -27.20 -52.92 103.62
CA ASN A 150 -27.44 -53.14 102.19
C ASN A 150 -28.52 -52.20 101.62
N MET A 151 -29.53 -51.82 102.41
CA MET A 151 -30.52 -50.82 102.02
C MET A 151 -29.92 -49.41 101.95
N GLY A 152 -28.95 -49.09 102.80
CA GLY A 152 -28.18 -47.85 102.72
C GLY A 152 -27.41 -47.74 101.40
N ASP A 153 -26.70 -48.81 101.03
CA ASP A 153 -25.98 -48.89 99.76
C ASP A 153 -26.92 -48.80 98.55
N LEU A 154 -28.10 -49.45 98.62
CA LEU A 154 -29.12 -49.37 97.56
C LEU A 154 -29.68 -47.94 97.43
N LYS A 155 -29.98 -47.26 98.54
CA LYS A 155 -30.41 -45.86 98.57
C LYS A 155 -29.38 -44.93 97.92
N GLU A 156 -28.11 -45.10 98.26
CA GLU A 156 -27.03 -44.32 97.68
C GLU A 156 -26.90 -44.56 96.16
N SER A 157 -27.05 -45.81 95.71
CA SER A 157 -26.95 -46.15 94.28
C SER A 157 -28.01 -45.53 93.38
N VAL A 158 -29.17 -45.13 93.93
CA VAL A 158 -30.26 -44.45 93.20
C VAL A 158 -30.38 -42.96 93.53
N ALA A 159 -29.49 -42.41 94.36
CA ALA A 159 -29.55 -41.00 94.76
C ALA A 159 -29.17 -40.04 93.62
N ASP A 160 -28.35 -40.50 92.67
CA ASP A 160 -27.80 -39.67 91.58
C ASP A 160 -28.41 -39.96 90.20
N VAL A 161 -29.63 -40.50 90.17
CA VAL A 161 -30.35 -40.85 88.94
C VAL A 161 -30.51 -39.66 88.00
N ASP A 162 -30.96 -38.52 88.51
CA ASP A 162 -31.18 -37.33 87.68
C ASP A 162 -29.86 -36.80 87.09
N ALA A 163 -28.79 -36.84 87.88
CA ALA A 163 -27.45 -36.46 87.42
C ALA A 163 -26.91 -37.44 86.37
N THR A 164 -27.15 -38.73 86.56
CA THR A 164 -26.77 -39.78 85.59
C THR A 164 -27.54 -39.59 84.29
N LYS A 165 -28.86 -39.35 84.32
CA LYS A 165 -29.69 -39.12 83.13
C LYS A 165 -29.36 -37.84 82.37
N ALA A 166 -28.89 -36.80 83.06
CA ALA A 166 -28.43 -35.56 82.44
C ALA A 166 -27.00 -35.66 81.87
N SER A 167 -26.26 -36.72 82.18
CA SER A 167 -24.88 -36.90 81.73
C SER A 167 -24.79 -37.30 80.26
N VAL A 168 -23.69 -36.92 79.62
CA VAL A 168 -23.33 -37.34 78.26
C VAL A 168 -23.33 -38.87 78.13
N ASN A 169 -22.88 -39.57 79.18
CA ASN A 169 -22.80 -41.03 79.19
C ASN A 169 -24.16 -41.70 79.12
N TYR A 170 -25.22 -41.08 79.65
CA TYR A 170 -26.59 -41.57 79.47
C TYR A 170 -27.19 -41.06 78.16
N THR A 171 -27.18 -39.76 77.89
CA THR A 171 -27.90 -39.17 76.74
C THR A 171 -27.41 -39.68 75.39
N ASN A 172 -26.13 -40.04 75.27
CA ASN A 172 -25.54 -40.62 74.06
C ASN A 172 -25.43 -42.15 74.08
N ALA A 173 -25.84 -42.82 75.17
CA ALA A 173 -25.79 -44.28 75.24
C ALA A 173 -26.72 -44.93 74.20
N ASP A 174 -26.50 -46.23 73.96
CA ASP A 174 -27.51 -47.04 73.29
C ASP A 174 -28.87 -46.91 73.97
N GLU A 175 -29.92 -46.81 73.15
CA GLU A 175 -31.30 -46.75 73.64
C GLU A 175 -31.62 -47.95 74.55
N GLU A 176 -31.04 -49.12 74.25
CA GLU A 176 -31.15 -50.32 75.06
C GLU A 176 -30.44 -50.19 76.43
N ALA A 177 -29.24 -49.59 76.47
CA ALA A 177 -28.51 -49.36 77.72
C ALA A 177 -29.23 -48.33 78.62
N GLN A 178 -29.81 -47.29 78.02
CA GLN A 178 -30.67 -46.32 78.73
C GLN A 178 -31.89 -47.01 79.36
N LYS A 179 -32.58 -47.87 78.59
CA LYS A 179 -33.74 -48.65 79.09
C LYS A 179 -33.36 -49.59 80.23
N VAL A 180 -32.22 -50.27 80.11
CA VAL A 180 -31.73 -51.19 81.16
C VAL A 180 -31.41 -50.43 82.45
N TYR A 181 -30.76 -49.26 82.37
CA TYR A 181 -30.52 -48.40 83.53
C TYR A 181 -31.81 -47.89 84.16
N ASP A 182 -32.74 -47.39 83.35
CA ASP A 182 -34.03 -46.89 83.82
C ASP A 182 -34.84 -47.96 84.56
N ALA A 183 -34.89 -49.18 84.00
CA ALA A 183 -35.58 -50.31 84.60
C ALA A 183 -34.92 -50.76 85.92
N ALA A 184 -33.59 -50.79 85.99
CA ALA A 184 -32.86 -51.16 87.21
C ALA A 184 -33.10 -50.13 88.34
N VAL A 185 -33.10 -48.84 88.00
CA VAL A 185 -33.41 -47.75 88.93
C VAL A 185 -34.87 -47.82 89.41
N GLU A 186 -35.82 -48.09 88.51
CA GLU A 186 -37.23 -48.27 88.88
C GLU A 186 -37.41 -49.44 89.86
N ALA A 187 -36.77 -50.57 89.60
CA ALA A 187 -36.80 -51.74 90.48
C ALA A 187 -36.17 -51.45 91.86
N ALA A 188 -35.03 -50.75 91.90
CA ALA A 188 -34.39 -50.35 93.15
C ALA A 188 -35.24 -49.33 93.94
N ASN A 189 -35.87 -48.37 93.26
CA ASN A 189 -36.78 -47.41 93.89
C ASN A 189 -38.01 -48.08 94.49
N ALA A 190 -38.53 -49.14 93.87
CA ALA A 190 -39.64 -49.93 94.41
C ALA A 190 -39.29 -50.65 95.74
N ILE A 191 -38.00 -50.90 96.00
CA ILE A 191 -37.50 -51.47 97.26
C ILE A 191 -37.19 -50.36 98.28
N VAL A 192 -36.54 -49.30 97.84
CA VAL A 192 -36.09 -48.17 98.68
C VAL A 192 -37.24 -47.29 99.21
N ALA A 193 -38.36 -47.24 98.48
CA ALA A 193 -39.54 -46.48 98.87
C ALA A 193 -39.96 -46.80 100.31
N LYS A 194 -40.47 -45.78 101.01
CA LYS A 194 -40.92 -45.93 102.41
C LYS A 194 -41.97 -47.04 102.57
N GLU A 195 -42.91 -47.11 101.63
CA GLU A 195 -43.89 -48.21 101.46
C GLU A 195 -43.42 -49.22 100.39
N GLY A 196 -42.13 -49.58 100.43
CA GLY A 196 -41.50 -50.46 99.45
C GLY A 196 -41.76 -51.95 99.71
N ALA A 197 -41.27 -52.78 98.78
CA ALA A 197 -41.35 -54.23 98.92
C ALA A 197 -40.56 -54.74 100.15
N ASN A 198 -41.05 -55.78 100.82
CA ASN A 198 -40.31 -56.49 101.87
C ASN A 198 -39.21 -57.38 101.27
N ALA A 199 -38.23 -56.76 100.62
CA ALA A 199 -37.10 -57.45 100.01
C ALA A 199 -36.15 -57.97 101.10
N ASP A 200 -35.71 -59.22 100.95
CA ASP A 200 -34.67 -59.79 101.80
C ASP A 200 -33.27 -59.29 101.40
N ASN A 201 -32.27 -59.70 102.18
CA ASN A 201 -30.90 -59.23 101.97
C ASN A 201 -30.34 -59.58 100.58
N ALA A 202 -30.72 -60.72 100.01
CA ALA A 202 -30.26 -61.16 98.70
C ALA A 202 -30.94 -60.37 97.58
N ALA A 203 -32.23 -60.08 97.71
CA ALA A 203 -32.99 -59.27 96.75
C ALA A 203 -32.51 -57.81 96.74
N VAL A 204 -32.21 -57.21 97.91
CA VAL A 204 -31.61 -55.87 98.00
C VAL A 204 -30.24 -55.83 97.34
N GLN A 205 -29.40 -56.83 97.61
CA GLN A 205 -28.07 -56.93 97.01
C GLN A 205 -28.13 -57.12 95.48
N ALA A 206 -29.07 -57.94 94.99
CA ALA A 206 -29.28 -58.13 93.55
C ALA A 206 -29.75 -56.84 92.86
N ALA A 207 -30.64 -56.07 93.48
CA ALA A 207 -31.07 -54.77 92.94
C ALA A 207 -29.92 -53.75 92.91
N LEU A 208 -29.08 -53.73 93.94
CA LEU A 208 -27.88 -52.88 94.00
C LEU A 208 -26.89 -53.22 92.88
N GLU A 209 -26.63 -54.51 92.67
CA GLU A 209 -25.75 -54.98 91.60
C GLU A 209 -26.32 -54.68 90.21
N GLN A 210 -27.63 -54.79 90.03
CA GLN A 210 -28.29 -54.44 88.77
C GLN A 210 -28.18 -52.93 88.45
N VAL A 211 -28.41 -52.06 89.44
CA VAL A 211 -28.24 -50.60 89.24
C VAL A 211 -26.79 -50.27 88.89
N LYS A 212 -25.81 -50.85 89.60
CA LYS A 212 -24.38 -50.64 89.30
C LYS A 212 -24.01 -51.14 87.91
N ALA A 213 -24.36 -52.38 87.58
CA ALA A 213 -24.05 -52.97 86.27
C ALA A 213 -24.72 -52.21 85.12
N ALA A 214 -25.96 -51.78 85.29
CA ALA A 214 -26.67 -51.00 84.28
C ALA A 214 -26.09 -49.60 84.11
N LYS A 215 -25.64 -48.96 85.20
CA LYS A 215 -24.94 -47.66 85.17
C LYS A 215 -23.59 -47.76 84.47
N ASP A 216 -22.83 -48.81 84.74
CA ASP A 216 -21.54 -49.09 84.09
C ASP A 216 -21.71 -49.47 82.61
N ALA A 217 -22.86 -50.05 82.24
CA ALA A 217 -23.19 -50.39 80.85
C ALA A 217 -23.60 -49.16 80.00
N LEU A 218 -23.86 -48.00 80.62
CA LEU A 218 -24.04 -46.75 79.88
C LEU A 218 -22.75 -46.43 79.13
N ASN A 219 -22.88 -46.28 77.81
CA ASN A 219 -21.75 -46.22 76.88
C ASN A 219 -21.73 -44.94 76.04
N GLY A 220 -22.46 -43.90 76.44
CA GLY A 220 -22.59 -42.66 75.71
C GLY A 220 -21.27 -41.91 75.53
N ASP A 221 -20.38 -41.93 76.53
CA ASP A 221 -19.07 -41.27 76.45
C ASP A 221 -18.19 -41.93 75.38
N SER A 222 -18.17 -43.27 75.36
CA SER A 222 -17.41 -44.05 74.37
C SER A 222 -17.99 -43.89 72.96
N LYS A 223 -19.31 -43.85 72.83
CA LYS A 223 -19.98 -43.58 71.55
C LYS A 223 -19.68 -42.20 71.00
N LEU A 224 -19.76 -41.17 71.85
CA LEU A 224 -19.45 -39.81 71.44
C LEU A 224 -17.96 -39.69 71.05
N ALA A 225 -17.05 -40.30 71.80
CA ALA A 225 -15.63 -40.32 71.46
C ALA A 225 -15.36 -41.02 70.12
N ASN A 226 -15.99 -42.17 69.87
CA ASN A 226 -15.86 -42.89 68.59
C ASN A 226 -16.45 -42.08 67.42
N ALA A 227 -17.59 -41.42 67.62
CA ALA A 227 -18.19 -40.54 66.61
C ALA A 227 -17.27 -39.36 66.29
N LYS A 228 -16.68 -38.72 67.31
CA LYS A 228 -15.69 -37.64 67.13
C LYS A 228 -14.47 -38.10 66.35
N GLN A 229 -13.89 -39.25 66.71
CA GLN A 229 -12.74 -39.80 66.00
C GLN A 229 -13.06 -40.11 64.53
N ALA A 230 -14.21 -40.75 64.26
CA ALA A 230 -14.63 -41.04 62.89
C ALA A 230 -14.82 -39.77 62.06
N ALA A 231 -15.40 -38.72 62.63
CA ALA A 231 -15.56 -37.43 61.95
C ALA A 231 -14.21 -36.71 61.74
N GLN A 232 -13.29 -36.76 62.71
CA GLN A 232 -11.92 -36.23 62.53
C GLN A 232 -11.18 -36.95 61.39
N ASP A 233 -11.25 -38.29 61.35
CA ASP A 233 -10.66 -39.10 60.29
C ASP A 233 -11.29 -38.82 58.92
N ALA A 234 -12.60 -38.52 58.87
CA ALA A 234 -13.28 -38.11 57.65
C ALA A 234 -12.81 -36.73 57.18
N ILE A 235 -12.70 -35.76 58.09
CA ILE A 235 -12.17 -34.41 57.79
C ILE A 235 -10.73 -34.49 57.27
N ASP A 236 -9.90 -35.38 57.82
CA ASP A 236 -8.53 -35.57 57.32
C ASP A 236 -8.48 -36.01 55.85
N LYS A 237 -9.47 -36.77 55.40
CA LYS A 237 -9.59 -37.27 54.01
C LYS A 237 -10.17 -36.26 53.04
N LEU A 238 -10.69 -35.13 53.52
CA LEU A 238 -11.13 -34.01 52.68
C LEU A 238 -9.89 -33.39 52.01
N ASN A 239 -9.89 -33.27 50.68
CA ASN A 239 -8.68 -32.95 49.92
C ASN A 239 -8.58 -31.48 49.49
N ASN A 240 -9.68 -30.75 49.61
CA ASN A 240 -9.79 -29.38 49.13
C ASN A 240 -9.60 -28.35 50.25
N LEU A 241 -10.00 -28.67 51.48
CA LEU A 241 -9.75 -27.81 52.65
C LEU A 241 -8.26 -27.49 52.85
N ASN A 242 -7.97 -26.24 53.23
CA ASN A 242 -6.64 -25.84 53.69
C ASN A 242 -6.42 -26.24 55.17
N GLU A 243 -5.20 -26.09 55.68
CA GLU A 243 -4.85 -26.54 57.04
C GLU A 243 -5.68 -25.82 58.11
N ALA A 244 -5.86 -24.50 57.98
CA ALA A 244 -6.61 -23.70 58.96
C ALA A 244 -8.10 -24.07 59.00
N GLN A 245 -8.69 -24.39 57.85
CA GLN A 245 -10.07 -24.88 57.74
C GLN A 245 -10.22 -26.30 58.29
N LYS A 246 -9.27 -27.20 58.03
CA LYS A 246 -9.25 -28.54 58.63
C LYS A 246 -9.14 -28.48 60.15
N GLU A 247 -8.25 -27.64 60.67
CA GLU A 247 -8.09 -27.44 62.11
C GLU A 247 -9.37 -26.89 62.75
N ALA A 248 -9.99 -25.87 62.13
CA ALA A 248 -11.27 -25.33 62.59
C ALA A 248 -12.41 -26.36 62.54
N ALA A 249 -12.46 -27.20 61.51
CA ALA A 249 -13.45 -28.27 61.39
C ALA A 249 -13.26 -29.35 62.46
N LYS A 250 -12.02 -29.77 62.73
CA LYS A 250 -11.70 -30.71 63.81
C LYS A 250 -12.03 -30.13 65.19
N ALA A 251 -11.72 -28.86 65.42
CA ALA A 251 -12.08 -28.17 66.65
C ALA A 251 -13.61 -28.09 66.85
N ALA A 252 -14.39 -27.94 65.78
CA ALA A 252 -15.85 -27.99 65.85
C ALA A 252 -16.37 -29.39 66.25
N VAL A 253 -15.75 -30.46 65.73
CA VAL A 253 -16.04 -31.85 66.14
C VAL A 253 -15.68 -32.10 67.60
N ASP A 254 -14.51 -31.61 68.05
CA ASP A 254 -14.06 -31.76 69.44
C ASP A 254 -15.00 -31.08 70.44
N ASN A 255 -15.57 -29.93 70.07
CA ASN A 255 -16.48 -29.17 70.91
C ASN A 255 -17.93 -29.71 70.93
N ALA A 256 -18.28 -30.66 70.05
CA ALA A 256 -19.62 -31.24 70.04
C ALA A 256 -19.91 -32.05 71.32
N THR A 257 -21.10 -31.88 71.89
CA THR A 257 -21.52 -32.55 73.15
C THR A 257 -22.38 -33.80 72.92
N ASP A 258 -22.80 -34.04 71.68
CA ASP A 258 -23.63 -35.16 71.27
C ASP A 258 -23.33 -35.59 69.82
N ALA A 259 -23.88 -36.72 69.41
CA ALA A 259 -23.67 -37.27 68.06
C ALA A 259 -24.20 -36.35 66.95
N ALA A 260 -25.30 -35.62 67.18
CA ALA A 260 -25.90 -34.73 66.19
C ALA A 260 -25.00 -33.53 65.89
N GLY A 261 -24.37 -32.95 66.92
CA GLY A 261 -23.38 -31.89 66.79
C GLY A 261 -22.13 -32.34 66.04
N VAL A 262 -21.68 -33.58 66.26
CA VAL A 262 -20.56 -34.18 65.50
C VAL A 262 -20.92 -34.30 64.02
N THR A 263 -22.11 -34.83 63.70
CA THR A 263 -22.59 -34.92 62.31
C THR A 263 -22.69 -33.55 61.66
N ALA A 264 -23.30 -32.56 62.32
CA ALA A 264 -23.44 -31.21 61.78
C ALA A 264 -22.08 -30.54 61.50
N ALA A 265 -21.07 -30.77 62.35
CA ALA A 265 -19.71 -30.28 62.12
C ALA A 265 -19.05 -30.97 60.91
N SER A 266 -19.24 -32.29 60.77
CA SER A 266 -18.75 -33.07 59.61
C SER A 266 -19.41 -32.61 58.30
N ASP A 267 -20.74 -32.48 58.27
CA ASP A 267 -21.48 -32.03 57.09
C ASP A 267 -21.06 -30.63 56.64
N LYS A 268 -20.80 -29.73 57.59
CA LYS A 268 -20.30 -28.38 57.31
C LYS A 268 -18.89 -28.42 56.70
N ALA A 269 -18.03 -29.33 57.17
CA ALA A 269 -16.70 -29.51 56.63
C ALA A 269 -16.73 -30.08 55.20
N GLU A 270 -17.60 -31.06 54.94
CA GLU A 270 -17.82 -31.62 53.59
C GLU A 270 -18.34 -30.56 52.61
N ALA A 271 -19.32 -29.76 53.01
CA ALA A 271 -19.84 -28.67 52.17
C ALA A 271 -18.77 -27.60 51.87
N LEU A 272 -17.94 -27.26 52.87
CA LEU A 272 -16.81 -26.35 52.66
C LEU A 272 -15.75 -26.95 51.74
N ASP A 273 -15.48 -28.25 51.85
CA ASP A 273 -14.55 -28.95 50.96
C ASP A 273 -15.02 -28.91 49.50
N GLY A 274 -16.32 -29.13 49.26
CA GLY A 274 -16.92 -28.98 47.93
C GLY A 274 -16.69 -27.58 47.35
N ASN A 275 -17.03 -26.53 48.10
CA ASN A 275 -16.81 -25.14 47.67
C ASN A 275 -15.33 -24.82 47.45
N MET A 276 -14.42 -25.37 48.27
CA MET A 276 -12.98 -25.21 48.11
C MET A 276 -12.47 -25.93 46.85
N GLY A 277 -13.08 -27.06 46.48
CA GLY A 277 -12.81 -27.77 45.23
C GLY A 277 -13.15 -26.90 44.02
N ASP A 278 -14.34 -26.31 44.00
CA ASP A 278 -14.77 -25.39 42.96
C ASP A 278 -13.87 -24.15 42.87
N LEU A 279 -13.46 -23.59 44.00
CA LEU A 279 -12.52 -22.45 44.05
C LEU A 279 -11.15 -22.84 43.49
N LYS A 280 -10.61 -24.01 43.87
CA LYS A 280 -9.36 -24.56 43.33
C LYS A 280 -9.41 -24.71 41.81
N GLU A 281 -10.51 -25.26 41.28
CA GLU A 281 -10.69 -25.42 39.85
C GLU A 281 -10.75 -24.06 39.13
N SER A 282 -11.42 -23.07 39.72
CA SER A 282 -11.55 -21.73 39.11
C SER A 282 -10.22 -20.99 38.94
N VAL A 283 -9.19 -21.33 39.73
CA VAL A 283 -7.84 -20.73 39.64
C VAL A 283 -6.82 -21.66 38.99
N ALA A 284 -7.22 -22.84 38.52
CA ALA A 284 -6.29 -23.82 37.95
C ALA A 284 -5.76 -23.39 36.56
N ASP A 285 -6.51 -22.61 35.80
CA ASP A 285 -6.17 -22.19 34.44
C ASP A 285 -5.73 -20.72 34.33
N VAL A 286 -5.25 -20.13 35.44
CA VAL A 286 -4.81 -18.74 35.50
C VAL A 286 -3.76 -18.42 34.44
N ASP A 287 -2.72 -19.24 34.32
CA ASP A 287 -1.64 -19.02 33.36
C ASP A 287 -2.13 -19.10 31.91
N ALA A 288 -3.03 -20.05 31.62
CA ALA A 288 -3.64 -20.19 30.30
C ALA A 288 -4.54 -18.99 29.98
N THR A 289 -5.32 -18.52 30.97
CA THR A 289 -6.16 -17.33 30.84
C THR A 289 -5.30 -16.10 30.58
N LYS A 290 -4.21 -15.89 31.35
CA LYS A 290 -3.29 -14.75 31.18
C LYS A 290 -2.54 -14.77 29.84
N ALA A 291 -2.27 -15.95 29.29
CA ALA A 291 -1.66 -16.09 27.97
C ALA A 291 -2.65 -15.91 26.80
N SER A 292 -3.95 -15.89 27.07
CA SER A 292 -4.98 -15.79 26.03
C SER A 292 -5.06 -14.39 25.40
N VAL A 293 -5.57 -14.34 24.17
CA VAL A 293 -5.91 -13.08 23.48
C VAL A 293 -6.92 -12.28 24.31
N ASN A 294 -7.89 -12.96 24.93
CA ASN A 294 -8.94 -12.31 25.71
C ASN A 294 -8.41 -11.58 26.95
N TYR A 295 -7.35 -12.08 27.60
CA TYR A 295 -6.69 -11.34 28.67
C TYR A 295 -5.74 -10.28 28.13
N THR A 296 -4.79 -10.66 27.27
CA THR A 296 -3.70 -9.78 26.81
C THR A 296 -4.20 -8.51 26.10
N ASN A 297 -5.33 -8.58 25.40
CA ASN A 297 -5.96 -7.43 24.73
C ASN A 297 -7.11 -6.79 25.53
N ALA A 298 -7.45 -7.30 26.72
CA ALA A 298 -8.50 -6.72 27.55
C ALA A 298 -8.15 -5.29 28.00
N ASP A 299 -9.15 -4.57 28.49
CA ASP A 299 -8.92 -3.35 29.25
C ASP A 299 -7.99 -3.61 30.44
N GLU A 300 -7.08 -2.67 30.69
CA GLU A 300 -6.15 -2.74 31.82
C GLU A 300 -6.89 -2.86 33.16
N GLU A 301 -8.08 -2.26 33.27
CA GLU A 301 -8.95 -2.39 34.44
C GLU A 301 -9.51 -3.81 34.61
N ALA A 302 -9.93 -4.46 33.51
CA ALA A 302 -10.42 -5.84 33.52
C ALA A 302 -9.30 -6.84 33.84
N GLN A 303 -8.09 -6.63 33.29
CA GLN A 303 -6.91 -7.42 33.64
C GLN A 303 -6.59 -7.33 35.14
N LYS A 304 -6.57 -6.11 35.70
CA LYS A 304 -6.33 -5.88 37.13
C LYS A 304 -7.42 -6.51 38.00
N ALA A 305 -8.68 -6.45 37.59
CA ALA A 305 -9.79 -7.06 38.32
C ALA A 305 -9.65 -8.59 38.37
N TYR A 306 -9.30 -9.23 37.24
CA TYR A 306 -9.05 -10.67 37.19
C TYR A 306 -7.84 -11.06 38.06
N ASP A 307 -6.73 -10.33 37.95
CA ASP A 307 -5.53 -10.58 38.73
C ASP A 307 -5.78 -10.47 40.25
N ALA A 308 -6.52 -9.44 40.67
CA ALA A 308 -6.89 -9.25 42.07
C ALA A 308 -7.83 -10.36 42.58
N ALA A 309 -8.82 -10.78 41.78
CA ALA A 309 -9.73 -11.87 42.15
C ALA A 309 -8.99 -13.20 42.31
N VAL A 310 -8.06 -13.50 41.40
CA VAL A 310 -7.19 -14.68 41.46
C VAL A 310 -6.26 -14.63 42.67
N GLU A 311 -5.67 -13.48 42.98
CA GLU A 311 -4.83 -13.31 44.17
C GLU A 311 -5.63 -13.58 45.46
N ALA A 312 -6.84 -13.03 45.56
CA ALA A 312 -7.74 -13.26 46.69
C ALA A 312 -8.15 -14.74 46.82
N ALA A 313 -8.48 -15.40 45.72
CA ALA A 313 -8.78 -16.83 45.71
C ALA A 313 -7.58 -17.69 46.11
N ASN A 314 -6.38 -17.36 45.61
CA ASN A 314 -5.14 -18.07 45.96
C ASN A 314 -4.78 -17.91 47.45
N ALA A 315 -5.08 -16.76 48.07
CA ALA A 315 -4.88 -16.56 49.50
C ALA A 315 -5.77 -17.47 50.37
N ILE A 316 -6.90 -17.96 49.83
CA ILE A 316 -7.77 -18.93 50.47
C ILE A 316 -7.33 -20.37 50.17
N VAL A 317 -7.05 -20.66 48.90
CA VAL A 317 -6.72 -22.00 48.38
C VAL A 317 -5.34 -22.50 48.82
N ALA A 318 -4.42 -21.59 49.13
CA ALA A 318 -3.09 -21.95 49.60
C ALA A 318 -3.15 -22.92 50.78
N LYS A 319 -2.15 -23.80 50.88
CA LYS A 319 -2.06 -24.78 51.98
C LYS A 319 -2.10 -24.10 53.36
N GLU A 320 -1.37 -23.00 53.50
CA GLU A 320 -1.36 -22.10 54.66
C GLU A 320 -2.27 -20.89 54.40
N GLY A 321 -3.47 -21.15 53.88
CA GLY A 321 -4.45 -20.14 53.49
C GLY A 321 -5.29 -19.61 54.65
N ALA A 322 -6.10 -18.60 54.37
CA ALA A 322 -7.05 -18.07 55.36
C ALA A 322 -8.10 -19.12 55.76
N ASN A 323 -8.51 -19.11 57.04
CA ASN A 323 -9.67 -19.89 57.52
C ASN A 323 -10.99 -19.25 57.06
N ALA A 324 -11.24 -19.30 55.75
CA ALA A 324 -12.45 -18.78 55.13
C ALA A 324 -13.61 -19.77 55.34
N ASP A 325 -14.79 -19.25 55.69
CA ASP A 325 -16.00 -20.05 55.73
C ASP A 325 -16.62 -20.25 54.33
N SER A 326 -17.69 -21.04 54.28
CA SER A 326 -18.37 -21.44 53.05
C SER A 326 -18.85 -20.23 52.22
N ALA A 327 -19.33 -19.16 52.88
CA ALA A 327 -19.82 -17.98 52.20
C ALA A 327 -18.67 -17.16 51.60
N VAL A 328 -17.56 -17.01 52.33
CA VAL A 328 -16.36 -16.32 51.83
C VAL A 328 -15.74 -17.06 50.65
N VAL A 329 -15.67 -18.40 50.69
CA VAL A 329 -15.17 -19.22 49.58
C VAL A 329 -16.05 -19.06 48.34
N GLN A 330 -17.38 -19.11 48.48
CA GLN A 330 -18.31 -18.90 47.36
C GLN A 330 -18.20 -17.48 46.77
N ALA A 331 -18.06 -16.45 47.62
CA ALA A 331 -17.88 -15.09 47.14
C ALA A 331 -16.57 -14.93 46.34
N ALA A 332 -15.48 -15.56 46.77
CA ALA A 332 -14.22 -15.56 46.03
C ALA A 332 -14.35 -16.28 44.68
N LEU A 333 -15.05 -17.42 44.66
CA LEU A 333 -15.33 -18.18 43.43
C LEU A 333 -16.13 -17.34 42.43
N GLU A 334 -17.18 -16.66 42.88
CA GLU A 334 -18.01 -15.78 42.04
C GLU A 334 -17.21 -14.58 41.53
N GLN A 335 -16.32 -14.00 42.33
CA GLN A 335 -15.45 -12.91 41.90
C GLN A 335 -14.48 -13.34 40.79
N VAL A 336 -13.84 -14.52 40.93
CA VAL A 336 -12.96 -15.05 39.88
C VAL A 336 -13.74 -15.29 38.59
N LYS A 337 -14.92 -15.91 38.66
CA LYS A 337 -15.79 -16.14 37.49
C LYS A 337 -16.20 -14.82 36.82
N ALA A 338 -16.73 -13.88 37.59
CA ALA A 338 -17.19 -12.60 37.06
C ALA A 338 -16.05 -11.79 36.44
N ALA A 339 -14.87 -11.75 37.07
CA ALA A 339 -13.72 -11.03 36.54
C ALA A 339 -13.16 -11.71 35.27
N LYS A 340 -13.19 -13.04 35.20
CA LYS A 340 -12.82 -13.80 33.99
C LYS A 340 -13.77 -13.52 32.84
N ASP A 341 -15.07 -13.51 33.10
CA ASP A 341 -16.11 -13.20 32.11
C ASP A 341 -16.05 -11.73 31.64
N ALA A 342 -15.55 -10.82 32.50
CA ALA A 342 -15.35 -9.42 32.17
C ALA A 342 -14.13 -9.14 31.27
N LEU A 343 -13.24 -10.13 31.08
CA LEU A 343 -12.15 -10.01 30.12
C LEU A 343 -12.73 -9.84 28.71
N ASN A 344 -12.33 -8.76 28.04
CA ASN A 344 -12.96 -8.30 26.80
C ASN A 344 -11.97 -8.17 25.63
N GLY A 345 -10.78 -8.76 25.74
CA GLY A 345 -9.73 -8.65 24.73
C GLY A 345 -10.13 -9.20 23.37
N ASP A 346 -10.90 -10.29 23.31
CA ASP A 346 -11.34 -10.88 22.05
C ASP A 346 -12.26 -9.91 21.29
N SER A 347 -13.21 -9.29 22.00
CA SER A 347 -14.14 -8.32 21.41
C SER A 347 -13.41 -7.03 20.99
N LYS A 348 -12.45 -6.56 21.80
CA LYS A 348 -11.65 -5.38 21.45
C LYS A 348 -10.78 -5.63 20.22
N LEU A 349 -10.13 -6.78 20.13
CA LEU A 349 -9.35 -7.14 18.95
C LEU A 349 -10.22 -7.27 17.70
N ALA A 350 -11.39 -7.91 17.81
CA ALA A 350 -12.35 -8.02 16.71
C ALA A 350 -12.82 -6.64 16.20
N ASN A 351 -13.16 -5.73 17.12
CA ASN A 351 -13.55 -4.36 16.78
C ASN A 351 -12.41 -3.58 16.12
N ALA A 352 -11.18 -3.71 16.63
CA ALA A 352 -10.00 -3.09 16.03
C ALA A 352 -9.75 -3.61 14.61
N LYS A 353 -9.84 -4.94 14.41
CA LYS A 353 -9.73 -5.56 13.08
C LYS A 353 -10.79 -5.03 12.13
N GLN A 354 -12.05 -4.93 12.57
CA GLN A 354 -13.12 -4.41 11.72
C GLN A 354 -12.88 -2.94 11.34
N ALA A 355 -12.51 -2.10 12.30
CA ALA A 355 -12.21 -0.69 12.04
C ALA A 355 -11.05 -0.52 11.05
N ALA A 356 -9.99 -1.32 11.17
CA ALA A 356 -8.87 -1.31 10.23
C ALA A 356 -9.27 -1.79 8.83
N LYS A 357 -10.11 -2.83 8.71
CA LYS A 357 -10.65 -3.27 7.42
C LYS A 357 -11.51 -2.19 6.75
N ASP A 358 -12.34 -1.50 7.52
CA ASP A 358 -13.17 -0.39 7.03
C ASP A 358 -12.31 0.81 6.60
N ALA A 359 -11.19 1.07 7.28
CA ALA A 359 -10.22 2.08 6.88
C ALA A 359 -9.53 1.70 5.56
N ILE A 360 -9.07 0.44 5.43
CA ILE A 360 -8.47 -0.09 4.20
C ILE A 360 -9.44 0.00 3.01
N ASP A 361 -10.74 -0.22 3.24
CA ASP A 361 -11.74 -0.08 2.19
C ASP A 361 -11.85 1.36 1.64
N LYS A 362 -11.60 2.37 2.49
CA LYS A 362 -11.62 3.79 2.13
C LYS A 362 -10.34 4.28 1.45
N LEU A 363 -9.29 3.47 1.42
CA LEU A 363 -8.07 3.79 0.66
C LEU A 363 -8.41 3.78 -0.85
N ASN A 364 -8.08 4.86 -1.55
CA ASN A 364 -8.59 5.11 -2.91
C ASN A 364 -7.62 4.65 -4.01
N ASN A 365 -6.36 4.43 -3.67
CA ASN A 365 -5.30 4.16 -4.61
C ASN A 365 -5.00 2.66 -4.74
N LEU A 366 -5.16 1.89 -3.65
CA LEU A 366 -4.98 0.44 -3.68
C LEU A 366 -5.89 -0.28 -4.67
N ASN A 367 -5.34 -1.29 -5.35
CA ASN A 367 -6.10 -2.22 -6.18
C ASN A 367 -6.78 -3.33 -5.34
N ASP A 368 -7.65 -4.14 -5.96
CA ASP A 368 -8.46 -5.13 -5.24
C ASP A 368 -7.58 -6.21 -4.57
N ALA A 369 -6.48 -6.63 -5.23
CA ALA A 369 -5.57 -7.64 -4.70
C ALA A 369 -4.75 -7.14 -3.50
N GLN A 370 -4.31 -5.88 -3.53
CA GLN A 370 -3.60 -5.20 -2.44
C GLN A 370 -4.53 -4.97 -1.24
N LYS A 371 -5.79 -4.53 -1.47
CA LYS A 371 -6.79 -4.42 -0.40
C LYS A 371 -7.06 -5.77 0.25
N ALA A 372 -7.21 -6.83 -0.55
CA ALA A 372 -7.40 -8.18 -0.03
C ALA A 372 -6.20 -8.63 0.83
N ALA A 373 -4.97 -8.40 0.37
CA ALA A 373 -3.76 -8.73 1.12
C ALA A 373 -3.63 -7.93 2.42
N ALA A 374 -3.96 -6.63 2.40
CA ALA A 374 -3.96 -5.78 3.59
C ALA A 374 -5.01 -6.26 4.62
N LYS A 375 -6.23 -6.60 4.18
CA LYS A 375 -7.26 -7.17 5.05
C LYS A 375 -6.86 -8.52 5.64
N ALA A 376 -6.19 -9.38 4.86
CA ALA A 376 -5.65 -10.65 5.35
C ALA A 376 -4.56 -10.43 6.42
N ALA A 377 -3.71 -9.40 6.28
CA ALA A 377 -2.74 -9.04 7.31
C ALA A 377 -3.42 -8.58 8.61
N VAL A 378 -4.49 -7.79 8.52
CA VAL A 378 -5.32 -7.42 9.68
C VAL A 378 -5.96 -8.65 10.33
N ASP A 379 -6.46 -9.60 9.52
CA ASP A 379 -7.03 -10.85 10.04
C ASP A 379 -6.04 -11.72 10.81
N ASN A 380 -4.78 -11.75 10.36
CA ASN A 380 -3.70 -12.51 10.99
C ASN A 380 -3.12 -11.84 12.26
N ALA A 381 -3.43 -10.57 12.52
CA ALA A 381 -2.95 -9.89 13.72
C ALA A 381 -3.52 -10.53 14.99
N THR A 382 -2.68 -10.75 16.01
CA THR A 382 -3.07 -11.37 17.28
C THR A 382 -3.33 -10.35 18.40
N ASP A 383 -3.01 -9.08 18.15
CA ASP A 383 -3.18 -7.99 19.09
C ASP A 383 -3.44 -6.66 18.37
N ALA A 384 -3.77 -5.62 19.15
CA ALA A 384 -4.06 -4.30 18.61
C ALA A 384 -2.86 -3.66 17.88
N ALA A 385 -1.63 -3.91 18.33
CA ALA A 385 -0.42 -3.35 17.70
C ALA A 385 -0.18 -3.93 16.30
N GLY A 386 -0.39 -5.24 16.13
CA GLY A 386 -0.33 -5.91 14.84
C GLY A 386 -1.41 -5.42 13.87
N VAL A 387 -2.62 -5.13 14.37
CA VAL A 387 -3.69 -4.51 13.56
C VAL A 387 -3.27 -3.13 13.07
N THR A 388 -2.76 -2.28 13.96
CA THR A 388 -2.25 -0.93 13.60
C THR A 388 -1.12 -1.03 12.57
N ALA A 389 -0.13 -1.90 12.79
CA ALA A 389 0.99 -2.08 11.86
C ALA A 389 0.54 -2.53 10.46
N ALA A 390 -0.49 -3.40 10.38
CA ALA A 390 -1.07 -3.81 9.11
C ALA A 390 -1.81 -2.65 8.41
N SER A 391 -2.52 -1.81 9.18
CA SER A 391 -3.19 -0.60 8.66
C SER A 391 -2.19 0.43 8.14
N ASP A 392 -1.15 0.74 8.92
CA ASP A 392 -0.10 1.71 8.55
C ASP A 392 0.63 1.27 7.26
N LYS A 393 0.90 -0.02 7.12
CA LYS A 393 1.51 -0.58 5.90
C LYS A 393 0.58 -0.43 4.68
N ALA A 394 -0.73 -0.57 4.87
CA ALA A 394 -1.71 -0.36 3.81
C ALA A 394 -1.81 1.12 3.40
N GLU A 395 -1.78 2.04 4.37
CA GLU A 395 -1.75 3.49 4.11
C GLU A 395 -0.49 3.93 3.36
N ALA A 396 0.69 3.44 3.76
CA ALA A 396 1.94 3.70 3.05
C ALA A 396 1.92 3.17 1.61
N LEU A 397 1.35 1.97 1.40
CA LEU A 397 1.15 1.41 0.06
C LEU A 397 0.17 2.24 -0.77
N ASP A 398 -0.90 2.75 -0.16
CA ASP A 398 -1.88 3.61 -0.83
C ASP A 398 -1.23 4.91 -1.31
N GLY A 399 -0.36 5.53 -0.48
CA GLY A 399 0.43 6.69 -0.89
C GLY A 399 1.29 6.42 -2.12
N ASN A 400 2.08 5.34 -2.09
CA ASN A 400 2.92 4.96 -3.24
C ASN A 400 2.10 4.61 -4.49
N MET A 401 0.92 4.00 -4.32
CA MET A 401 0.00 3.75 -5.43
C MET A 401 -0.60 5.03 -5.99
N GLY A 402 -0.82 6.05 -5.15
CA GLY A 402 -1.23 7.39 -5.58
C GLY A 402 -0.18 8.02 -6.51
N ASP A 403 1.08 8.00 -6.09
CA ASP A 403 2.20 8.52 -6.89
C ASP A 403 2.36 7.76 -8.21
N LEU A 404 2.20 6.43 -8.20
CA LEU A 404 2.23 5.61 -9.42
C LEU A 404 1.07 5.94 -10.35
N LYS A 405 -0.15 6.09 -9.81
CA LYS A 405 -1.36 6.50 -10.57
C LYS A 405 -1.15 7.86 -11.25
N GLU A 406 -0.60 8.83 -10.53
CA GLU A 406 -0.30 10.15 -11.10
C GLU A 406 0.73 10.03 -12.23
N SER A 407 1.79 9.22 -12.04
CA SER A 407 2.81 9.02 -13.05
C SER A 407 2.29 8.35 -14.33
N VAL A 408 1.28 7.49 -14.25
CA VAL A 408 0.66 6.86 -15.44
C VAL A 408 -0.48 7.69 -16.04
N ALA A 409 -1.01 8.68 -15.33
CA ALA A 409 -2.07 9.55 -15.86
C ALA A 409 -1.56 10.46 -16.99
N ASP A 410 -0.26 10.79 -17.00
CA ASP A 410 0.38 11.67 -17.99
C ASP A 410 0.90 10.94 -19.25
N VAL A 411 0.56 9.66 -19.41
CA VAL A 411 1.08 8.81 -20.50
C VAL A 411 0.70 9.35 -21.87
N ASP A 412 -0.57 9.69 -22.08
CA ASP A 412 -1.05 10.13 -23.39
C ASP A 412 -0.42 11.47 -23.79
N ALA A 413 -0.27 12.39 -22.83
CA ALA A 413 0.39 13.67 -23.07
C ALA A 413 1.90 13.50 -23.32
N THR A 414 2.56 12.59 -22.59
CA THR A 414 3.97 12.26 -22.83
C THR A 414 4.15 11.67 -24.23
N LYS A 415 3.30 10.73 -24.66
CA LYS A 415 3.36 10.10 -25.99
C LYS A 415 3.06 11.07 -27.14
N ALA A 416 2.25 12.10 -26.90
CA ALA A 416 1.97 13.15 -27.88
C ALA A 416 3.08 14.21 -27.97
N SER A 417 4.03 14.23 -27.03
CA SER A 417 5.08 15.23 -26.97
C SER A 417 6.16 15.02 -28.04
N VAL A 418 6.78 16.12 -28.48
CA VAL A 418 7.94 16.12 -29.39
C VAL A 418 9.07 15.25 -28.82
N ASN A 419 9.27 15.27 -27.51
CA ASN A 419 10.32 14.51 -26.85
C ASN A 419 10.12 13.00 -26.97
N TYR A 420 8.88 12.50 -26.98
CA TYR A 420 8.60 11.09 -27.24
C TYR A 420 8.64 10.79 -28.74
N THR A 421 7.90 11.53 -29.58
CA THR A 421 7.74 11.19 -31.01
C THR A 421 9.05 11.21 -31.79
N ASN A 422 10.01 12.04 -31.36
CA ASN A 422 11.34 12.14 -31.98
C ASN A 422 12.45 11.37 -31.22
N ALA A 423 12.12 10.73 -30.09
CA ALA A 423 13.10 9.95 -29.33
C ALA A 423 13.62 8.75 -30.11
N ASP A 424 14.71 8.16 -29.64
CA ASP A 424 15.13 6.84 -30.09
C ASP A 424 14.05 5.80 -29.89
N GLU A 425 13.92 4.88 -30.85
CA GLU A 425 12.95 3.79 -30.79
C GLU A 425 13.14 2.92 -29.54
N GLU A 426 14.38 2.75 -29.08
CA GLU A 426 14.70 2.04 -27.84
C GLU A 426 14.19 2.79 -26.60
N ALA A 427 14.33 4.12 -26.55
CA ALA A 427 13.83 4.95 -25.45
C ALA A 427 12.28 4.97 -25.43
N GLN A 428 11.63 5.05 -26.60
CA GLN A 428 10.17 4.92 -26.72
C GLN A 428 9.69 3.58 -26.17
N LYS A 429 10.31 2.47 -26.59
CA LYS A 429 9.99 1.12 -26.11
C LYS A 429 10.21 0.96 -24.61
N ALA A 430 11.29 1.52 -24.07
CA ALA A 430 11.57 1.49 -22.64
C ALA A 430 10.49 2.22 -21.83
N TYR A 431 10.07 3.40 -22.29
CA TYR A 431 8.96 4.15 -21.68
C TYR A 431 7.64 3.38 -21.76
N ASP A 432 7.32 2.83 -22.94
CA ASP A 432 6.10 2.04 -23.15
C ASP A 432 6.05 0.80 -22.25
N ALA A 433 7.15 0.07 -22.14
CA ALA A 433 7.25 -1.11 -21.28
C ALA A 433 7.13 -0.76 -19.80
N ALA A 434 7.76 0.33 -19.35
CA ALA A 434 7.64 0.81 -17.97
C ALA A 434 6.18 1.21 -17.64
N VAL A 435 5.51 1.87 -18.58
CA VAL A 435 4.09 2.24 -18.45
C VAL A 435 3.18 1.01 -18.45
N GLU A 436 3.43 0.02 -19.30
CA GLU A 436 2.68 -1.24 -19.30
C GLU A 436 2.81 -1.98 -17.96
N ALA A 437 4.03 -2.08 -17.43
CA ALA A 437 4.29 -2.67 -16.12
C ALA A 437 3.59 -1.91 -14.98
N ALA A 438 3.62 -0.57 -15.01
CA ALA A 438 2.91 0.26 -14.05
C ALA A 438 1.38 0.08 -14.14
N ASN A 439 0.82 0.02 -15.35
CA ASN A 439 -0.60 -0.22 -15.58
C ASN A 439 -1.06 -1.59 -15.08
N ALA A 440 -0.22 -2.62 -15.20
CA ALA A 440 -0.50 -3.95 -14.65
C ALA A 440 -0.63 -3.96 -13.11
N ILE A 441 -0.03 -2.98 -12.43
CA ILE A 441 -0.16 -2.78 -10.98
C ILE A 441 -1.36 -1.87 -10.66
N VAL A 442 -1.52 -0.76 -11.39
CA VAL A 442 -2.54 0.28 -11.14
C VAL A 442 -3.96 -0.18 -11.49
N ALA A 443 -4.11 -1.13 -12.40
CA ALA A 443 -5.41 -1.68 -12.76
C ALA A 443 -6.20 -2.14 -11.53
N LYS A 444 -7.53 -2.00 -11.58
CA LYS A 444 -8.41 -2.42 -10.48
C LYS A 444 -8.21 -3.90 -10.11
N GLU A 445 -8.14 -4.75 -11.13
CA GLU A 445 -7.76 -6.17 -11.03
C GLU A 445 -6.26 -6.35 -11.34
N GLY A 446 -5.42 -5.53 -10.72
CA GLY A 446 -3.98 -5.51 -10.92
C GLY A 446 -3.22 -6.54 -10.08
N ALA A 447 -1.90 -6.58 -10.28
CA ALA A 447 -1.01 -7.43 -9.50
C ALA A 447 -0.99 -7.02 -8.01
N ASN A 448 -0.86 -8.00 -7.11
CA ASN A 448 -0.63 -7.75 -5.69
C ASN A 448 0.83 -7.33 -5.44
N ALA A 449 1.18 -6.11 -5.83
CA ALA A 449 2.49 -5.52 -5.62
C ALA A 449 2.59 -4.91 -4.21
N ASP A 450 3.71 -5.17 -3.53
CA ASP A 450 4.01 -4.50 -2.27
C ASP A 450 4.61 -3.09 -2.51
N SER A 451 4.86 -2.38 -1.40
CA SER A 451 5.34 -0.99 -1.43
C SER A 451 6.65 -0.81 -2.18
N ALA A 452 7.56 -1.78 -2.11
CA ALA A 452 8.86 -1.69 -2.77
C ALA A 452 8.71 -1.91 -4.27
N VAL A 453 7.86 -2.86 -4.67
CA VAL A 453 7.55 -3.12 -6.09
C VAL A 453 6.85 -1.92 -6.72
N VAL A 454 5.91 -1.28 -6.02
CA VAL A 454 5.22 -0.06 -6.50
C VAL A 454 6.20 1.10 -6.69
N GLN A 455 7.08 1.35 -5.72
CA GLN A 455 8.12 2.39 -5.85
C GLN A 455 9.09 2.10 -7.00
N ALA A 456 9.52 0.84 -7.16
CA ALA A 456 10.38 0.46 -8.28
C ALA A 456 9.70 0.70 -9.64
N ALA A 457 8.40 0.40 -9.77
CA ALA A 457 7.64 0.69 -10.98
C ALA A 457 7.54 2.21 -11.25
N LEU A 458 7.30 3.01 -10.20
CA LEU A 458 7.26 4.47 -10.29
C LEU A 458 8.60 5.04 -10.76
N GLU A 459 9.71 4.58 -10.17
CA GLU A 459 11.06 4.99 -10.54
C GLU A 459 11.39 4.59 -11.98
N GLN A 460 10.97 3.41 -12.43
CA GLN A 460 11.16 2.97 -13.82
C GLN A 460 10.40 3.86 -14.81
N VAL A 461 9.15 4.23 -14.53
CA VAL A 461 8.38 5.14 -15.40
C VAL A 461 9.06 6.51 -15.46
N LYS A 462 9.49 7.07 -14.31
CA LYS A 462 10.20 8.35 -14.25
C LYS A 462 11.52 8.31 -15.02
N ALA A 463 12.36 7.31 -14.75
CA ALA A 463 13.65 7.16 -15.43
C ALA A 463 13.50 6.97 -16.94
N ALA A 464 12.52 6.18 -17.38
CA ALA A 464 12.26 5.97 -18.80
C ALA A 464 11.70 7.23 -19.48
N LYS A 465 10.88 8.02 -18.78
CA LYS A 465 10.39 9.33 -19.25
C LYS A 465 11.54 10.31 -19.41
N ASP A 466 12.43 10.38 -18.43
CA ASP A 466 13.60 11.27 -18.46
C ASP A 466 14.62 10.84 -19.53
N ALA A 467 14.66 9.55 -19.88
CA ALA A 467 15.50 9.02 -20.94
C ALA A 467 14.99 9.34 -22.36
N LEU A 468 13.75 9.84 -22.50
CA LEU A 468 13.25 10.32 -23.79
C LEU A 468 14.09 11.50 -24.26
N ASN A 469 14.63 11.39 -25.47
CA ASN A 469 15.66 12.28 -26.00
C ASN A 469 15.25 12.97 -27.32
N GLY A 470 13.96 12.95 -27.67
CA GLY A 470 13.46 13.50 -28.92
C GLY A 470 13.68 14.99 -29.08
N ASP A 471 13.58 15.77 -27.99
CA ASP A 471 13.82 17.22 -28.04
C ASP A 471 15.28 17.51 -28.42
N SER A 472 16.22 16.80 -27.79
CA SER A 472 17.65 16.93 -28.09
C SER A 472 17.97 16.47 -29.51
N LYS A 473 17.35 15.37 -29.98
CA LYS A 473 17.56 14.88 -31.34
C LYS A 473 17.02 15.86 -32.39
N LEU A 474 15.83 16.41 -32.17
CA LEU A 474 15.26 17.42 -33.07
C LEU A 474 16.13 18.69 -33.09
N ALA A 475 16.59 19.16 -31.93
CA ALA A 475 17.49 20.31 -31.85
C ALA A 475 18.81 20.08 -32.62
N ASN A 476 19.43 18.91 -32.45
CA ASN A 476 20.64 18.54 -33.18
C ASN A 476 20.40 18.45 -34.70
N ALA A 477 19.27 17.88 -35.13
CA ALA A 477 18.89 17.84 -36.55
C ALA A 477 18.70 19.25 -37.12
N LYS A 478 18.01 20.13 -36.39
CA LYS A 478 17.84 21.54 -36.78
C LYS A 478 19.18 22.25 -36.92
N GLN A 479 20.09 22.07 -35.96
CA GLN A 479 21.41 22.68 -36.02
C GLN A 479 22.19 22.18 -37.24
N ALA A 480 22.21 20.87 -37.48
CA ALA A 480 22.89 20.29 -38.64
C ALA A 480 22.32 20.82 -39.97
N ALA A 481 21.00 20.95 -40.08
CA ALA A 481 20.36 21.52 -41.28
C ALA A 481 20.66 23.01 -41.44
N GLN A 482 20.69 23.80 -40.36
CA GLN A 482 21.12 25.19 -40.42
C GLN A 482 22.58 25.34 -40.88
N ASP A 483 23.48 24.49 -40.39
CA ASP A 483 24.89 24.45 -40.80
C ASP A 483 25.04 24.07 -42.28
N THR A 484 24.19 23.17 -42.79
CA THR A 484 24.11 22.84 -44.22
C THR A 484 23.65 24.04 -45.03
N ILE A 485 22.56 24.69 -44.62
CA ILE A 485 22.02 25.89 -45.27
C ILE A 485 23.06 27.02 -45.31
N ASP A 486 23.86 27.19 -44.26
CA ASP A 486 24.93 28.20 -44.24
C ASP A 486 26.00 27.98 -45.32
N LYS A 487 26.25 26.74 -45.71
CA LYS A 487 27.23 26.37 -46.75
C LYS A 487 26.71 26.50 -48.18
N LEU A 488 25.41 26.74 -48.35
CA LEU A 488 24.80 27.02 -49.66
C LEU A 488 25.27 28.41 -50.16
N ASN A 489 25.92 28.45 -51.32
CA ASN A 489 26.66 29.62 -51.80
C ASN A 489 25.88 30.47 -52.81
N ASN A 490 24.80 29.93 -53.37
CA ASN A 490 24.03 30.57 -54.42
C ASN A 490 22.82 31.33 -53.86
N LEU A 491 22.24 30.87 -52.76
CA LEU A 491 21.14 31.58 -52.07
C LEU A 491 21.52 33.01 -51.68
N ASN A 492 20.55 33.92 -51.79
CA ASN A 492 20.64 35.27 -51.21
C ASN A 492 20.29 35.27 -49.71
N ASP A 493 20.50 36.41 -49.03
CA ASP A 493 20.33 36.50 -47.57
C ASP A 493 18.87 36.25 -47.14
N ALA A 494 17.88 36.71 -47.93
CA ALA A 494 16.47 36.54 -47.64
C ALA A 494 16.00 35.07 -47.80
N GLN A 495 16.47 34.38 -48.84
CA GLN A 495 16.21 32.96 -49.07
C GLN A 495 16.87 32.10 -48.00
N LYS A 496 18.13 32.41 -47.62
CA LYS A 496 18.85 31.70 -46.56
C LYS A 496 18.15 31.87 -45.20
N ALA A 497 17.67 33.08 -44.90
CA ALA A 497 16.87 33.34 -43.69
C ALA A 497 15.56 32.54 -43.68
N ALA A 498 14.80 32.56 -44.77
CA ALA A 498 13.54 31.81 -44.88
C ALA A 498 13.76 30.28 -44.77
N ALA A 499 14.84 29.75 -45.34
CA ALA A 499 15.21 28.35 -45.22
C ALA A 499 15.52 27.97 -43.76
N LYS A 500 16.29 28.79 -43.04
CA LYS A 500 16.57 28.59 -41.61
C LYS A 500 15.30 28.68 -40.75
N GLU A 501 14.40 29.59 -41.08
CA GLU A 501 13.10 29.71 -40.41
C GLU A 501 12.24 28.44 -40.62
N ALA A 502 12.21 27.90 -41.84
CA ALA A 502 11.51 26.65 -42.13
C ALA A 502 12.08 25.47 -41.32
N VAL A 503 13.41 25.37 -41.19
CA VAL A 503 14.07 24.38 -40.31
C VAL A 503 13.68 24.58 -38.85
N ASN A 504 13.67 25.83 -38.35
CA ASN A 504 13.30 26.13 -36.97
C ASN A 504 11.83 25.78 -36.66
N ASN A 505 10.94 25.94 -37.62
CA ASN A 505 9.51 25.66 -37.47
C ASN A 505 9.16 24.16 -37.61
N ALA A 506 10.08 23.33 -38.11
CA ALA A 506 9.85 21.88 -38.21
C ALA A 506 9.66 21.26 -36.81
N THR A 507 8.65 20.39 -36.67
CA THR A 507 8.30 19.73 -35.40
C THR A 507 8.90 18.33 -35.26
N ASP A 508 9.50 17.82 -36.33
CA ASP A 508 10.11 16.50 -36.38
C ASP A 508 11.31 16.46 -37.34
N ALA A 509 12.05 15.36 -37.29
CA ALA A 509 13.23 15.16 -38.13
C ALA A 509 12.91 15.17 -39.64
N ALA A 510 11.74 14.65 -40.04
CA ALA A 510 11.34 14.59 -41.45
C ALA A 510 11.08 15.99 -42.01
N GLY A 511 10.42 16.86 -41.23
CA GLY A 511 10.21 18.26 -41.58
C GLY A 511 11.51 19.05 -41.67
N VAL A 512 12.48 18.77 -40.78
CA VAL A 512 13.83 19.36 -40.85
C VAL A 512 14.53 18.96 -42.16
N THR A 513 14.52 17.66 -42.50
CA THR A 513 15.09 17.16 -43.76
C THR A 513 14.41 17.79 -44.97
N ALA A 514 13.08 17.82 -45.01
CA ALA A 514 12.34 18.42 -46.13
C ALA A 514 12.63 19.92 -46.31
N ALA A 515 12.82 20.67 -45.22
CA ALA A 515 13.21 22.06 -45.28
C ALA A 515 14.64 22.25 -45.82
N SER A 516 15.58 21.38 -45.40
CA SER A 516 16.97 21.35 -45.90
C SER A 516 17.01 21.02 -47.40
N ASP A 517 16.32 19.97 -47.84
CA ASP A 517 16.27 19.54 -49.24
C ASP A 517 15.70 20.63 -50.16
N LYS A 518 14.66 21.33 -49.69
CA LYS A 518 14.08 22.46 -50.42
C LYS A 518 15.06 23.63 -50.57
N ALA A 519 15.89 23.87 -49.56
CA ALA A 519 16.93 24.89 -49.62
C ALA A 519 18.06 24.51 -50.59
N GLU A 520 18.49 23.24 -50.60
CA GLU A 520 19.47 22.73 -51.56
C GLU A 520 18.98 22.82 -53.01
N ALA A 521 17.72 22.45 -53.28
CA ALA A 521 17.13 22.59 -54.60
C ALA A 521 17.03 24.06 -55.05
N LEU A 522 16.67 24.97 -54.13
CA LEU A 522 16.65 26.40 -54.42
C LEU A 522 18.06 26.95 -54.70
N ASP A 523 19.08 26.48 -53.98
CA ASP A 523 20.47 26.86 -54.21
C ASP A 523 20.95 26.43 -55.61
N GLY A 524 20.58 25.22 -56.04
CA GLY A 524 20.83 24.76 -57.42
C GLY A 524 20.23 25.71 -58.46
N ASN A 525 18.93 26.01 -58.36
CA ASN A 525 18.26 26.93 -59.28
C ASN A 525 18.87 28.35 -59.26
N MET A 526 19.30 28.83 -58.08
CA MET A 526 19.98 30.11 -57.94
C MET A 526 21.36 30.11 -58.59
N GLY A 527 22.06 28.97 -58.55
CA GLY A 527 23.33 28.78 -59.26
C GLY A 527 23.14 28.93 -60.77
N ASP A 528 22.13 28.25 -61.33
CA ASP A 528 21.80 28.35 -62.76
C ASP A 528 21.41 29.78 -63.16
N LEU A 529 20.61 30.47 -62.32
CA LEU A 529 20.23 31.87 -62.55
C LEU A 529 21.46 32.80 -62.53
N LYS A 530 22.36 32.64 -61.54
CA LYS A 530 23.64 33.38 -61.46
C LYS A 530 24.48 33.20 -62.71
N GLU A 531 24.58 31.97 -63.22
CA GLU A 531 25.33 31.69 -64.44
C GLU A 531 24.69 32.37 -65.67
N SER A 532 23.36 32.36 -65.77
CA SER A 532 22.65 32.97 -66.92
C SER A 532 22.84 34.49 -67.04
N VAL A 533 23.15 35.18 -65.94
CA VAL A 533 23.40 36.63 -65.91
C VAL A 533 24.89 36.97 -65.80
N ALA A 534 25.79 35.98 -65.78
CA ALA A 534 27.22 36.21 -65.64
C ALA A 534 27.86 36.86 -66.89
N ASP A 535 27.28 36.64 -68.08
CA ASP A 535 27.82 37.11 -69.36
C ASP A 535 27.02 38.29 -69.97
N VAL A 536 26.29 39.02 -69.13
CA VAL A 536 25.46 40.17 -69.54
C VAL A 536 26.28 41.20 -70.32
N ASP A 537 27.44 41.60 -69.81
CA ASP A 537 28.26 42.62 -70.47
C ASP A 537 28.80 42.14 -71.83
N ALA A 538 29.16 40.85 -71.91
CA ALA A 538 29.60 40.24 -73.16
C ALA A 538 28.46 40.15 -74.18
N THR A 539 27.26 39.79 -73.72
CA THR A 539 26.05 39.76 -74.56
C THR A 539 25.72 41.16 -75.07
N LYS A 540 25.74 42.19 -74.20
CA LYS A 540 25.46 43.60 -74.58
C LYS A 540 26.49 44.19 -75.54
N ALA A 541 27.74 43.75 -75.47
CA ALA A 541 28.80 44.19 -76.40
C ALA A 541 28.74 43.48 -77.77
N SER A 542 27.94 42.42 -77.91
CA SER A 542 27.88 41.62 -79.14
C SER A 542 27.17 42.35 -80.29
N VAL A 543 27.51 41.96 -81.53
CA VAL A 543 26.80 42.39 -82.75
C VAL A 543 25.32 41.98 -82.66
N ASN A 544 25.04 40.80 -82.11
CA ASN A 544 23.69 40.28 -82.00
C ASN A 544 22.79 41.13 -81.08
N TYR A 545 23.35 41.74 -80.03
CA TYR A 545 22.62 42.69 -79.19
C TYR A 545 22.54 44.08 -79.83
N THR A 546 23.69 44.66 -80.18
CA THR A 546 23.78 46.06 -80.65
C THR A 546 22.98 46.35 -81.92
N ASN A 547 22.81 45.36 -82.80
CA ASN A 547 22.00 45.48 -84.01
C ASN A 547 20.57 44.91 -83.89
N ALA A 548 20.21 44.34 -82.73
CA ALA A 548 18.87 43.78 -82.53
C ALA A 548 17.78 44.86 -82.59
N ASP A 549 16.52 44.44 -82.67
CA ASP A 549 15.39 45.33 -82.43
C ASP A 549 15.44 45.95 -81.03
N GLU A 550 15.08 47.23 -80.93
CA GLU A 550 15.01 47.92 -79.63
C GLU A 550 14.11 47.19 -78.63
N GLU A 551 13.04 46.55 -79.09
CA GLU A 551 12.14 45.77 -78.25
C GLU A 551 12.82 44.51 -77.70
N ALA A 552 13.61 43.81 -78.53
CA ALA A 552 14.38 42.63 -78.09
C ALA A 552 15.49 43.03 -77.11
N GLN A 553 16.19 44.15 -77.34
CA GLN A 553 17.17 44.70 -76.39
C GLN A 553 16.52 45.03 -75.04
N LYS A 554 15.39 45.73 -75.04
CA LYS A 554 14.64 46.08 -73.83
C LYS A 554 14.14 44.84 -73.09
N ALA A 555 13.66 43.82 -73.81
CA ALA A 555 13.24 42.56 -73.20
C ALA A 555 14.39 41.83 -72.51
N TYR A 556 15.56 41.75 -73.16
CA TYR A 556 16.77 41.18 -72.55
C TYR A 556 17.23 41.99 -71.33
N ASP A 557 17.28 43.31 -71.44
CA ASP A 557 17.64 44.20 -70.32
C ASP A 557 16.70 44.05 -69.13
N ALA A 558 15.39 43.99 -69.37
CA ALA A 558 14.38 43.81 -68.32
C ALA A 558 14.49 42.42 -67.64
N ALA A 559 14.68 41.36 -68.43
CA ALA A 559 14.87 40.00 -67.90
C ALA A 559 16.13 39.91 -67.02
N VAL A 560 17.23 40.52 -67.46
CA VAL A 560 18.48 40.60 -66.71
C VAL A 560 18.32 41.43 -65.44
N GLU A 561 17.61 42.56 -65.48
CA GLU A 561 17.33 43.38 -64.30
C GLU A 561 16.52 42.58 -63.26
N ALA A 562 15.46 41.89 -63.70
CA ALA A 562 14.64 41.04 -62.84
C ALA A 562 15.45 39.89 -62.21
N ALA A 563 16.28 39.21 -63.00
CA ALA A 563 17.17 38.16 -62.51
C ALA A 563 18.20 38.70 -61.51
N ASN A 564 18.80 39.87 -61.78
CA ASN A 564 19.74 40.52 -60.85
C ASN A 564 19.07 40.95 -59.54
N ALA A 565 17.80 41.36 -59.56
CA ALA A 565 17.04 41.66 -58.35
C ALA A 565 16.81 40.43 -57.45
N ILE A 566 16.84 39.23 -58.02
CA ILE A 566 16.78 37.96 -57.29
C ILE A 566 18.19 37.52 -56.83
N VAL A 567 19.18 37.59 -57.73
CA VAL A 567 20.56 37.12 -57.51
C VAL A 567 21.34 37.99 -56.52
N ALA A 568 21.00 39.28 -56.41
CA ALA A 568 21.65 40.19 -55.47
C ALA A 568 21.69 39.61 -54.06
N LYS A 569 22.75 39.92 -53.31
CA LYS A 569 22.92 39.44 -51.93
C LYS A 569 21.73 39.84 -51.05
N GLU A 570 21.27 41.08 -51.17
CA GLU A 570 20.04 41.61 -50.57
C GLU A 570 18.87 41.55 -51.57
N GLY A 571 18.71 40.42 -52.26
CA GLY A 571 17.69 40.21 -53.28
C GLY A 571 16.33 39.78 -52.73
N ALA A 572 15.35 39.64 -53.62
CA ALA A 572 14.02 39.16 -53.27
C ALA A 572 14.05 37.71 -52.76
N ASN A 573 13.16 37.38 -51.80
CA ASN A 573 12.94 36.00 -51.36
C ASN A 573 12.11 35.21 -52.40
N ALA A 574 12.67 35.02 -53.59
CA ALA A 574 12.06 34.24 -54.65
C ALA A 574 12.14 32.75 -54.31
N ASP A 575 11.04 32.02 -54.50
CA ASP A 575 11.02 30.57 -54.37
C ASP A 575 11.60 29.88 -55.62
N SER A 576 11.70 28.54 -55.55
CA SER A 576 12.34 27.74 -56.60
C SER A 576 11.67 27.92 -57.97
N ALA A 577 10.35 28.09 -58.00
CA ALA A 577 9.59 28.29 -59.23
C ALA A 577 9.83 29.69 -59.80
N ALA A 578 9.83 30.73 -58.96
CA ALA A 578 10.12 32.10 -59.38
C ALA A 578 11.56 32.25 -59.90
N VAL A 579 12.55 31.63 -59.26
CA VAL A 579 13.95 31.61 -59.73
C VAL A 579 14.05 30.93 -61.09
N GLN A 580 13.38 29.79 -61.26
CA GLN A 580 13.39 29.05 -62.53
C GLN A 580 12.68 29.82 -63.66
N ALA A 581 11.57 30.51 -63.35
CA ALA A 581 10.90 31.38 -64.32
C ALA A 581 11.81 32.53 -64.78
N ALA A 582 12.51 33.20 -63.86
CA ALA A 582 13.46 34.25 -64.21
C ALA A 582 14.62 33.72 -65.07
N LEU A 583 15.11 32.51 -64.79
CA LEU A 583 16.15 31.84 -65.58
C LEU A 583 15.68 31.59 -67.02
N GLU A 584 14.46 31.07 -67.18
CA GLU A 584 13.87 30.82 -68.50
C GLU A 584 13.62 32.13 -69.26
N GLU A 585 13.21 33.19 -68.56
CA GLU A 585 12.97 34.51 -69.17
C GLU A 585 14.27 35.15 -69.68
N VAL A 586 15.37 35.09 -68.91
CA VAL A 586 16.70 35.55 -69.38
C VAL A 586 17.16 34.77 -70.60
N LYS A 587 17.03 33.44 -70.59
CA LYS A 587 17.39 32.59 -71.74
C LYS A 587 16.57 32.93 -72.98
N ALA A 588 15.25 32.99 -72.84
CA ALA A 588 14.36 33.31 -73.95
C ALA A 588 14.62 34.71 -74.53
N ALA A 589 14.84 35.72 -73.68
CA ALA A 589 15.12 37.08 -74.12
C ALA A 589 16.49 37.19 -74.81
N LYS A 590 17.49 36.43 -74.34
CA LYS A 590 18.81 36.34 -74.98
C LYS A 590 18.73 35.70 -76.37
N ASP A 591 17.98 34.61 -76.50
CA ASP A 591 17.77 33.91 -77.77
C ASP A 591 16.95 34.75 -78.76
N ALA A 592 16.09 35.65 -78.26
CA ALA A 592 15.31 36.58 -79.09
C ALA A 592 16.14 37.73 -79.69
N LEU A 593 17.39 37.94 -79.26
CA LEU A 593 18.28 38.92 -79.86
C LEU A 593 18.57 38.54 -81.32
N ASN A 594 18.24 39.45 -82.23
CA ASN A 594 18.20 39.19 -83.67
C ASN A 594 19.15 40.08 -84.49
N GLY A 595 20.11 40.73 -83.84
CA GLY A 595 21.01 41.69 -84.48
C GLY A 595 21.90 41.08 -85.55
N ASP A 596 22.36 39.84 -85.37
CA ASP A 596 23.17 39.14 -86.39
C ASP A 596 22.37 38.93 -87.68
N SER A 597 21.10 38.50 -87.52
CA SER A 597 20.19 38.31 -88.65
C SER A 597 19.84 39.63 -89.34
N LYS A 598 19.62 40.70 -88.56
CA LYS A 598 19.34 42.03 -89.11
C LYS A 598 20.54 42.59 -89.87
N LEU A 599 21.76 42.45 -89.33
CA LEU A 599 22.97 42.88 -90.00
C LEU A 599 23.20 42.08 -91.30
N ALA A 600 23.00 40.76 -91.28
CA ALA A 600 23.10 39.92 -92.46
C ALA A 600 22.10 40.34 -93.56
N ASN A 601 20.84 40.59 -93.19
CA ASN A 601 19.80 41.06 -94.12
C ASN A 601 20.13 42.45 -94.69
N ALA A 602 20.63 43.37 -93.87
CA ALA A 602 21.06 44.69 -94.33
C ALA A 602 22.24 44.59 -95.32
N LYS A 603 23.24 43.74 -95.02
CA LYS A 603 24.36 43.47 -95.93
C LYS A 603 23.88 42.92 -97.27
N GLN A 604 22.96 41.96 -97.24
CA GLN A 604 22.40 41.39 -98.48
C GLN A 604 21.66 42.45 -99.30
N ALA A 605 20.80 43.26 -98.67
CA ALA A 605 20.07 44.33 -99.36
C ALA A 605 21.01 45.39 -99.98
N ALA A 606 22.10 45.74 -99.28
CA ALA A 606 23.11 46.66 -99.78
C ALA A 606 23.92 46.05 -100.94
N GLN A 607 24.28 44.76 -100.86
CA GLN A 607 24.92 44.06 -101.97
C GLN A 607 24.01 44.02 -103.22
N ASP A 608 22.73 43.71 -103.05
CA ASP A 608 21.74 43.71 -104.13
C ASP A 608 21.58 45.10 -104.77
N THR A 609 21.71 46.16 -103.96
CA THR A 609 21.70 47.56 -104.43
C THR A 609 22.95 47.86 -105.25
N ILE A 610 24.13 47.50 -104.74
CA ILE A 610 25.41 47.66 -105.44
C ILE A 610 25.43 46.89 -106.77
N ASP A 611 24.83 45.71 -106.83
CA ASP A 611 24.75 44.93 -108.05
C ASP A 611 23.97 45.63 -109.17
N LYS A 612 22.96 46.42 -108.82
CA LYS A 612 22.13 47.19 -109.77
C LYS A 612 22.77 48.49 -110.28
N LEU A 613 23.90 48.90 -109.70
CA LEU A 613 24.67 50.06 -110.16
C LEU A 613 25.35 49.73 -111.50
N ASN A 614 25.08 50.53 -112.54
CA ASN A 614 25.42 50.19 -113.94
C ASN A 614 26.68 50.92 -114.45
N ASN A 615 27.16 51.92 -113.73
CA ASN A 615 28.25 52.77 -114.14
C ASN A 615 29.59 52.36 -113.52
N LEU A 616 29.59 51.75 -112.33
CA LEU A 616 30.79 51.19 -111.69
C LEU A 616 31.49 50.13 -112.56
N ASN A 617 32.82 50.09 -112.49
CA ASN A 617 33.63 49.00 -113.03
C ASN A 617 33.72 47.80 -112.05
N ASP A 618 34.27 46.67 -112.49
CA ASP A 618 34.29 45.43 -111.69
C ASP A 618 35.09 45.60 -110.38
N ALA A 619 36.20 46.35 -110.41
CA ALA A 619 37.06 46.58 -109.25
C ALA A 619 36.39 47.49 -108.18
N GLN A 620 35.68 48.53 -108.62
CA GLN A 620 34.89 49.42 -107.75
C GLN A 620 33.69 48.69 -107.15
N LYS A 621 33.00 47.85 -107.95
CA LYS A 621 31.86 47.05 -107.48
C LYS A 621 32.30 46.01 -106.45
N ALA A 622 33.45 45.35 -106.65
CA ALA A 622 34.04 44.43 -105.68
C ALA A 622 34.41 45.15 -104.36
N ALA A 623 35.11 46.28 -104.44
CA ALA A 623 35.50 47.06 -103.26
C ALA A 623 34.28 47.56 -102.46
N ALA A 624 33.19 47.95 -103.16
CA ALA A 624 31.94 48.33 -102.52
C ALA A 624 31.28 47.16 -101.77
N LYS A 625 31.26 45.96 -102.37
CA LYS A 625 30.75 44.75 -101.72
C LYS A 625 31.60 44.33 -100.51
N ASP A 626 32.91 44.46 -100.60
CA ASP A 626 33.82 44.18 -99.47
C ASP A 626 33.60 45.16 -98.32
N ALA A 627 33.37 46.45 -98.61
CA ALA A 627 33.03 47.44 -97.59
C ALA A 627 31.71 47.11 -96.88
N VAL A 628 30.69 46.65 -97.63
CA VAL A 628 29.43 46.16 -97.04
C VAL A 628 29.66 44.90 -96.18
N ASN A 629 30.45 43.94 -96.67
CA ASN A 629 30.74 42.70 -95.93
C ASN A 629 31.50 42.94 -94.63
N ASN A 630 32.40 43.92 -94.60
CA ASN A 630 33.19 44.26 -93.42
C ASN A 630 32.45 45.17 -92.43
N ALA A 631 31.30 45.72 -92.79
CA ALA A 631 30.50 46.54 -91.89
C ALA A 631 30.03 45.72 -90.67
N THR A 632 30.15 46.29 -89.48
CA THR A 632 29.77 45.64 -88.22
C THR A 632 28.39 46.07 -87.71
N ASP A 633 27.75 47.02 -88.39
CA ASP A 633 26.43 47.55 -88.04
C ASP A 633 25.68 48.04 -89.29
N ALA A 634 24.37 48.24 -89.12
CA ALA A 634 23.49 48.67 -90.20
C ALA A 634 23.83 50.07 -90.75
N ALA A 635 24.37 50.96 -89.92
CA ALA A 635 24.75 52.30 -90.33
C ALA A 635 25.96 52.28 -91.27
N SER A 636 26.96 51.47 -90.96
CA SER A 636 28.17 51.25 -91.76
C SER A 636 27.84 50.53 -93.07
N VAL A 637 26.89 49.59 -93.06
CA VAL A 637 26.35 48.98 -94.29
C VAL A 637 25.70 50.04 -95.19
N THR A 638 24.86 50.88 -94.61
CA THR A 638 24.18 51.97 -95.34
C THR A 638 25.20 52.96 -95.91
N ALA A 639 26.17 53.40 -95.10
CA ALA A 639 27.22 54.31 -95.55
C ALA A 639 28.08 53.73 -96.69
N ALA A 640 28.37 52.43 -96.65
CA ALA A 640 29.08 51.75 -97.74
C ALA A 640 28.24 51.71 -99.03
N SER A 641 26.93 51.41 -98.93
CA SER A 641 25.98 51.44 -100.06
C SER A 641 25.81 52.84 -100.66
N ASP A 642 25.69 53.87 -99.82
CA ASP A 642 25.57 55.26 -100.25
C ASP A 642 26.84 55.74 -100.96
N LYS A 643 28.01 55.40 -100.43
CA LYS A 643 29.30 55.70 -101.06
C LYS A 643 29.43 55.04 -102.44
N ALA A 644 28.97 53.80 -102.57
CA ALA A 644 28.94 53.11 -103.86
C ALA A 644 27.97 53.78 -104.86
N THR A 645 26.80 54.20 -104.39
CA THR A 645 25.80 54.92 -105.21
C THR A 645 26.32 56.27 -105.69
N ALA A 646 26.98 57.04 -104.81
CA ALA A 646 27.60 58.30 -105.19
C ALA A 646 28.75 58.12 -106.20
N LEU A 647 29.55 57.06 -106.03
CA LEU A 647 30.60 56.70 -106.99
C LEU A 647 30.01 56.31 -108.35
N ASP A 648 28.90 55.58 -108.38
CA ASP A 648 28.20 55.21 -109.61
C ASP A 648 27.71 56.44 -110.38
N GLY A 649 27.14 57.43 -109.68
CA GLY A 649 26.77 58.72 -110.28
C GLY A 649 27.96 59.40 -110.95
N ASN A 650 29.08 59.54 -110.24
CA ASN A 650 30.29 60.15 -110.80
C ASN A 650 30.88 59.34 -111.97
N MET A 651 30.79 58.02 -111.93
CA MET A 651 31.20 57.14 -113.02
C MET A 651 30.28 57.28 -114.24
N GLY A 652 28.99 57.54 -114.03
CA GLY A 652 28.03 57.86 -115.07
C GLY A 652 28.43 59.14 -115.81
N ASP A 653 28.72 60.21 -115.06
CA ASP A 653 29.20 61.48 -115.62
C ASP A 653 30.53 61.31 -116.38
N LEU A 654 31.47 60.52 -115.83
CA LEU A 654 32.74 60.21 -116.50
C LEU A 654 32.52 59.44 -117.81
N LYS A 655 31.66 58.41 -117.80
CA LYS A 655 31.25 57.66 -119.00
C LYS A 655 30.67 58.57 -120.08
N GLU A 656 29.78 59.48 -119.70
CA GLU A 656 29.18 60.43 -120.63
C GLU A 656 30.23 61.38 -121.23
N SER A 657 31.18 61.86 -120.42
CA SER A 657 32.23 62.79 -120.90
C SER A 657 33.18 62.19 -121.94
N VAL A 658 33.31 60.86 -121.99
CA VAL A 658 34.12 60.13 -122.97
C VAL A 658 33.28 59.44 -124.06
N ALA A 659 31.96 59.56 -124.03
CA ALA A 659 31.08 58.89 -124.99
C ALA A 659 31.17 59.49 -126.40
N ASP A 660 31.47 60.78 -126.49
CA ASP A 660 31.56 61.51 -127.76
C ASP A 660 33.01 61.75 -128.21
N VAL A 661 33.96 60.94 -127.72
CA VAL A 661 35.38 61.01 -128.07
C VAL A 661 35.59 60.93 -129.58
N ASP A 662 34.97 59.97 -130.26
CA ASP A 662 35.13 59.81 -131.70
C ASP A 662 34.55 60.99 -132.48
N ALA A 663 33.42 61.54 -132.03
CA ALA A 663 32.80 62.72 -132.62
C ALA A 663 33.65 63.98 -132.38
N THR A 664 34.21 64.12 -131.19
CA THR A 664 35.12 65.22 -130.83
C THR A 664 36.39 65.15 -131.67
N LYS A 665 36.99 63.97 -131.83
CA LYS A 665 38.19 63.75 -132.66
C LYS A 665 37.97 64.00 -134.15
N ALA A 666 36.76 63.73 -134.65
CA ALA A 666 36.39 64.02 -136.03
C ALA A 666 36.02 65.49 -136.28
N SER A 667 35.85 66.29 -135.21
CA SER A 667 35.45 67.68 -135.33
C SER A 667 36.58 68.56 -135.85
N VAL A 668 36.20 69.64 -136.56
CA VAL A 668 37.11 70.70 -137.00
C VAL A 668 37.90 71.27 -135.82
N ASN A 669 37.23 71.42 -134.68
CA ASN A 669 37.83 71.96 -133.46
C ASN A 669 38.94 71.07 -132.89
N TYR A 670 38.91 69.75 -133.13
CA TYR A 670 40.03 68.86 -132.79
C TYR A 670 41.07 68.80 -133.91
N THR A 671 40.67 68.53 -135.16
CA THR A 671 41.62 68.27 -136.26
C THR A 671 42.53 69.45 -136.60
N ASN A 672 42.09 70.68 -136.31
CA ASN A 672 42.88 71.90 -136.51
C ASN A 672 43.45 72.48 -135.19
N ALA A 673 43.22 71.84 -134.04
CA ALA A 673 43.78 72.28 -132.77
C ALA A 673 45.30 72.13 -132.76
N ASP A 674 45.95 72.84 -131.84
CA ASP A 674 47.39 72.68 -131.61
C ASP A 674 47.71 71.23 -131.19
N GLU A 675 48.86 70.71 -131.61
CA GLU A 675 49.28 69.34 -131.27
C GLU A 675 49.31 69.10 -129.75
N GLU A 676 49.62 70.13 -128.96
CA GLU A 676 49.65 70.05 -127.49
C GLU A 676 48.24 69.90 -126.90
N ALA A 677 47.24 70.61 -127.44
CA ALA A 677 45.84 70.50 -127.02
C ALA A 677 45.24 69.14 -127.43
N GLN A 678 45.57 68.63 -128.62
CA GLN A 678 45.18 67.28 -129.06
C GLN A 678 45.75 66.21 -128.13
N LYS A 679 47.06 66.27 -127.82
CA LYS A 679 47.72 65.33 -126.90
C LYS A 679 47.14 65.40 -125.49
N ALA A 680 46.80 66.60 -125.00
CA ALA A 680 46.18 66.77 -123.69
C ALA A 680 44.77 66.14 -123.64
N TYR A 681 43.96 66.33 -124.68
CA TYR A 681 42.64 65.68 -124.79
C TYR A 681 42.76 64.16 -124.91
N ASP A 682 43.67 63.67 -125.76
CA ASP A 682 43.94 62.23 -125.90
C ASP A 682 44.38 61.58 -124.58
N ALA A 683 45.29 62.21 -123.85
CA ALA A 683 45.76 61.71 -122.56
C ALA A 683 44.67 61.73 -121.49
N ALA A 684 43.83 62.78 -121.45
CA ALA A 684 42.71 62.87 -120.52
C ALA A 684 41.65 61.79 -120.81
N VAL A 685 41.36 61.55 -122.09
CA VAL A 685 40.45 60.49 -122.54
C VAL A 685 41.02 59.11 -122.25
N GLU A 686 42.31 58.88 -122.47
CA GLU A 686 42.98 57.62 -122.13
C GLU A 686 42.91 57.34 -120.61
N ALA A 687 43.20 58.35 -119.78
CA ALA A 687 43.09 58.25 -118.32
C ALA A 687 41.65 57.98 -117.85
N ALA A 688 40.67 58.65 -118.44
CA ALA A 688 39.25 58.41 -118.16
C ALA A 688 38.82 57.00 -118.63
N ASN A 689 39.26 56.54 -119.80
CA ASN A 689 38.99 55.20 -120.30
C ASN A 689 39.63 54.11 -119.44
N ALA A 690 40.82 54.34 -118.88
CA ALA A 690 41.45 53.43 -117.92
C ALA A 690 40.64 53.24 -116.63
N ILE A 691 39.78 54.21 -116.28
CA ILE A 691 38.86 54.14 -115.14
C ILE A 691 37.51 53.53 -115.57
N VAL A 692 36.96 53.97 -116.71
CA VAL A 692 35.63 53.58 -117.22
C VAL A 692 35.57 52.15 -117.75
N ALA A 693 36.70 51.60 -118.21
CA ALA A 693 36.80 50.23 -118.67
C ALA A 693 36.22 49.24 -117.65
N LYS A 694 35.60 48.16 -118.14
CA LYS A 694 35.01 47.14 -117.27
C LYS A 694 36.04 46.57 -116.28
N GLU A 695 37.26 46.31 -116.77
CA GLU A 695 38.44 45.94 -115.97
C GLU A 695 39.32 47.18 -115.70
N GLY A 696 38.70 48.27 -115.28
CA GLY A 696 39.36 49.55 -115.02
C GLY A 696 39.98 49.64 -113.63
N ALA A 697 40.70 50.75 -113.39
CA ALA A 697 41.27 51.06 -112.09
C ALA A 697 40.18 51.23 -111.02
N ASN A 698 40.45 50.78 -109.78
CA ASN A 698 39.58 51.03 -108.62
C ASN A 698 39.72 52.49 -108.14
N ALA A 699 39.29 53.44 -108.97
CA ALA A 699 39.30 54.86 -108.65
C ALA A 699 38.17 55.19 -107.68
N ASP A 700 38.46 56.01 -106.68
CA ASP A 700 37.44 56.52 -105.77
C ASP A 700 36.68 57.71 -106.38
N SER A 701 35.68 58.19 -105.63
CA SER A 701 34.78 59.26 -106.07
C SER A 701 35.53 60.56 -106.43
N THR A 702 36.63 60.83 -105.73
CA THR A 702 37.48 62.01 -105.97
C THR A 702 38.28 61.84 -107.25
N ALA A 703 38.91 60.68 -107.43
CA ALA A 703 39.71 60.37 -108.61
C ALA A 703 38.86 60.32 -109.89
N VAL A 704 37.65 59.74 -109.83
CA VAL A 704 36.68 59.72 -110.95
C VAL A 704 36.28 61.14 -111.35
N ARG A 705 35.94 61.99 -110.37
CA ARG A 705 35.62 63.41 -110.64
C ARG A 705 36.81 64.19 -111.20
N ALA A 706 38.01 63.91 -110.73
CA ALA A 706 39.22 64.56 -111.25
C ALA A 706 39.46 64.19 -112.73
N ALA A 707 39.28 62.92 -113.10
CA ALA A 707 39.37 62.48 -114.49
C ALA A 707 38.27 63.12 -115.36
N LEU A 708 37.05 63.23 -114.85
CA LEU A 708 35.93 63.89 -115.54
C LEU A 708 36.27 65.36 -115.85
N GLU A 709 36.79 66.09 -114.86
CA GLU A 709 37.15 67.48 -115.03
C GLU A 709 38.33 67.65 -115.99
N GLN A 710 39.30 66.72 -115.97
CA GLN A 710 40.41 66.72 -116.93
C GLN A 710 39.92 66.52 -118.37
N VAL A 711 38.99 65.59 -118.62
CA VAL A 711 38.40 65.39 -119.95
C VAL A 711 37.66 66.65 -120.40
N LYS A 712 36.84 67.25 -119.54
CA LYS A 712 36.12 68.50 -119.85
C LYS A 712 37.07 69.64 -120.16
N ALA A 713 38.03 69.90 -119.28
CA ALA A 713 39.00 70.98 -119.45
C ALA A 713 39.85 70.80 -120.72
N ALA A 714 40.30 69.57 -121.01
CA ALA A 714 41.07 69.29 -122.21
C ALA A 714 40.24 69.39 -123.49
N LYS A 715 38.95 69.04 -123.43
CA LYS A 715 37.99 69.21 -124.53
C LYS A 715 37.72 70.69 -124.82
N ASP A 716 37.52 71.48 -123.78
CA ASP A 716 37.30 72.93 -123.90
C ASP A 716 38.55 73.66 -124.38
N ALA A 717 39.75 73.11 -124.14
CA ALA A 717 41.02 73.67 -124.61
C ALA A 717 41.29 73.41 -126.10
N LEU A 718 40.49 72.58 -126.79
CA LEU A 718 40.59 72.38 -128.23
C LEU A 718 40.28 73.70 -128.95
N ASN A 719 41.25 74.18 -129.73
CA ASN A 719 41.24 75.51 -130.34
C ASN A 719 41.22 75.47 -131.87
N GLY A 720 40.88 74.32 -132.47
CA GLY A 720 40.95 74.13 -133.91
C GLY A 720 40.00 75.03 -134.71
N ASP A 721 38.83 75.36 -134.17
CA ASP A 721 37.91 76.30 -134.81
C ASP A 721 38.53 77.71 -134.87
N SER A 722 39.19 78.11 -133.77
CA SER A 722 39.89 79.41 -133.69
C SER A 722 41.12 79.44 -134.59
N ASN A 723 41.90 78.37 -134.61
CA ASN A 723 43.08 78.23 -135.47
C ASN A 723 42.68 78.29 -136.97
N LEU A 724 41.62 77.58 -137.37
CA LEU A 724 41.12 77.62 -138.74
C LEU A 724 40.60 79.02 -139.12
N ALA A 725 39.87 79.68 -138.24
CA ALA A 725 39.40 81.04 -138.46
C ALA A 725 40.57 82.03 -138.65
N ASN A 726 41.59 81.93 -137.80
CA ASN A 726 42.80 82.76 -137.90
C ASN A 726 43.57 82.50 -139.20
N ALA A 727 43.71 81.23 -139.60
CA ALA A 727 44.36 80.85 -140.85
C ALA A 727 43.59 81.41 -142.06
N LYS A 728 42.25 81.29 -142.08
CA LYS A 728 41.39 81.88 -143.12
C LYS A 728 41.59 83.37 -143.22
N GLN A 729 41.60 84.08 -142.09
CA GLN A 729 41.77 85.52 -142.08
C GLN A 729 43.15 85.91 -142.62
N ALA A 730 44.22 85.25 -142.17
CA ALA A 730 45.58 85.50 -142.64
C ALA A 730 45.71 85.26 -144.16
N ALA A 731 45.10 84.20 -144.69
CA ALA A 731 45.10 83.91 -146.13
C ALA A 731 44.30 84.93 -146.94
N LYS A 732 43.14 85.39 -146.44
CA LYS A 732 42.39 86.49 -147.09
C LYS A 732 43.20 87.79 -147.13
N ASP A 733 43.87 88.12 -146.01
CA ASP A 733 44.73 89.29 -145.92
C ASP A 733 45.94 89.20 -146.87
N ALA A 734 46.44 87.98 -147.14
CA ALA A 734 47.49 87.74 -148.12
C ALA A 734 46.97 87.92 -149.56
N ILE A 735 45.81 87.34 -149.88
CA ILE A 735 45.15 87.48 -151.19
C ILE A 735 44.87 88.95 -151.53
N ASP A 736 44.49 89.76 -150.54
CA ASP A 736 44.28 91.20 -150.75
C ASP A 736 45.51 91.95 -151.26
N LYS A 737 46.70 91.50 -150.89
CA LYS A 737 47.99 92.13 -151.24
C LYS A 737 48.53 91.74 -152.61
N LEU A 738 47.87 90.82 -153.31
CA LEU A 738 48.25 90.40 -154.66
C LEU A 738 47.92 91.51 -155.67
N ASN A 739 48.89 91.91 -156.50
CA ASN A 739 48.82 93.19 -157.24
C ASN A 739 48.38 93.03 -158.70
N ASN A 740 48.36 91.80 -159.22
CA ASN A 740 48.07 91.51 -160.62
C ASN A 740 46.65 90.97 -160.83
N LEU A 741 46.02 90.41 -159.79
CA LEU A 741 44.61 90.01 -159.75
C LEU A 741 43.66 91.20 -159.75
N ASN A 742 42.53 91.09 -160.47
CA ASN A 742 41.41 92.03 -160.37
C ASN A 742 40.50 91.71 -159.16
N GLU A 743 39.63 92.64 -158.78
CA GLU A 743 38.76 92.50 -157.59
C GLU A 743 37.85 91.26 -157.63
N ALA A 744 37.31 90.89 -158.80
CA ALA A 744 36.48 89.71 -158.93
C ALA A 744 37.28 88.41 -158.74
N GLN A 745 38.54 88.39 -159.17
CA GLN A 745 39.45 87.25 -158.98
C GLN A 745 39.93 87.13 -157.53
N LYS A 746 40.18 88.26 -156.85
CA LYS A 746 40.48 88.28 -155.40
C LYS A 746 39.31 87.78 -154.58
N GLU A 747 38.09 88.24 -154.90
CA GLU A 747 36.89 87.80 -154.18
C GLU A 747 36.63 86.30 -154.37
N ALA A 748 36.81 85.76 -155.58
CA ALA A 748 36.72 84.33 -155.83
C ALA A 748 37.75 83.51 -155.03
N ALA A 749 38.98 84.02 -154.88
CA ALA A 749 40.02 83.38 -154.07
C ALA A 749 39.70 83.44 -152.57
N LYS A 750 39.16 84.56 -152.06
CA LYS A 750 38.70 84.67 -150.67
C LYS A 750 37.53 83.75 -150.36
N ILE A 751 36.59 83.57 -151.29
CA ILE A 751 35.50 82.60 -151.17
C ILE A 751 36.06 81.18 -151.09
N ALA A 752 37.10 80.86 -151.86
CA ALA A 752 37.77 79.56 -151.78
C ALA A 752 38.42 79.34 -150.40
N VAL A 753 39.03 80.39 -149.81
CA VAL A 753 39.54 80.36 -148.43
C VAL A 753 38.41 80.18 -147.41
N ASP A 754 37.27 80.87 -147.58
CA ASP A 754 36.12 80.73 -146.69
C ASP A 754 35.51 79.33 -146.70
N ASN A 755 35.51 78.68 -147.86
CA ASN A 755 35.02 77.32 -148.02
C ASN A 755 36.01 76.24 -147.58
N ALA A 756 37.26 76.60 -147.27
CA ALA A 756 38.23 75.63 -146.77
C ALA A 756 37.80 75.08 -145.41
N THR A 757 37.87 73.76 -145.23
CA THR A 757 37.44 73.08 -144.01
C THR A 757 38.59 72.80 -143.04
N ASP A 758 39.82 73.05 -143.46
CA ASP A 758 41.04 72.84 -142.68
C ASP A 758 42.14 73.83 -143.10
N ALA A 759 43.21 73.89 -142.31
CA ALA A 759 44.34 74.78 -142.59
C ALA A 759 45.01 74.49 -143.95
N ALA A 760 45.07 73.22 -144.36
CA ALA A 760 45.66 72.83 -145.64
C ALA A 760 44.84 73.34 -146.83
N GLY A 761 43.51 73.29 -146.76
CA GLY A 761 42.59 73.84 -147.74
C GLY A 761 42.67 75.37 -147.82
N VAL A 762 42.89 76.05 -146.68
CA VAL A 762 43.13 77.49 -146.64
C VAL A 762 44.44 77.84 -147.35
N THR A 763 45.52 77.12 -147.05
CA THR A 763 46.81 77.28 -147.73
C THR A 763 46.68 77.00 -149.23
N ALA A 764 46.04 75.91 -149.63
CA ALA A 764 45.86 75.57 -151.04
C ALA A 764 45.04 76.63 -151.80
N ALA A 765 44.02 77.22 -151.17
CA ALA A 765 43.26 78.32 -151.75
C ALA A 765 44.11 79.59 -151.89
N SER A 766 44.95 79.90 -150.89
CA SER A 766 45.92 80.99 -150.91
C SER A 766 46.96 80.80 -152.01
N ASP A 767 47.61 79.63 -152.08
CA ASP A 767 48.63 79.29 -153.08
C ASP A 767 48.08 79.36 -154.50
N LYS A 768 46.83 78.92 -154.70
CA LYS A 768 46.15 78.99 -155.99
C LYS A 768 45.85 80.43 -156.41
N ALA A 769 45.57 81.30 -155.44
CA ALA A 769 45.44 82.73 -155.67
C ALA A 769 46.79 83.36 -156.06
N GLU A 770 47.87 83.03 -155.34
CA GLU A 770 49.24 83.48 -155.67
C GLU A 770 49.67 83.02 -157.07
N ALA A 771 49.43 81.77 -157.42
CA ALA A 771 49.73 81.24 -158.75
C ALA A 771 48.92 81.95 -159.86
N LEU A 772 47.65 82.29 -159.58
CA LEU A 772 46.82 83.04 -160.52
C LEU A 772 47.30 84.50 -160.66
N ASP A 773 47.80 85.12 -159.59
CA ASP A 773 48.41 86.45 -159.62
C ASP A 773 49.66 86.47 -160.51
N GLY A 774 50.53 85.46 -160.37
CA GLY A 774 51.69 85.28 -161.26
C GLY A 774 51.28 85.19 -162.73
N ASN A 775 50.32 84.32 -163.06
CA ASN A 775 49.84 84.16 -164.44
C ASN A 775 49.18 85.43 -165.01
N MET A 776 48.50 86.24 -164.17
CA MET A 776 47.92 87.52 -164.60
C MET A 776 48.99 88.60 -164.80
N GLY A 777 50.11 88.52 -164.07
CA GLY A 777 51.31 89.32 -164.32
C GLY A 777 51.87 89.07 -165.72
N ASP A 778 52.08 87.80 -166.08
CA ASP A 778 52.57 87.40 -167.41
C ASP A 778 51.61 87.81 -168.55
N LEU A 779 50.30 87.77 -168.29
CA LEU A 779 49.28 88.24 -169.24
C LEU A 779 49.34 89.77 -169.45
N LYS A 780 49.60 90.56 -168.39
CA LYS A 780 49.80 92.01 -168.52
C LYS A 780 51.07 92.35 -169.30
N GLU A 781 52.14 91.57 -169.13
CA GLU A 781 53.42 91.79 -169.80
C GLU A 781 53.37 91.40 -171.29
N SER A 782 52.68 90.31 -171.63
CA SER A 782 52.45 89.88 -173.03
C SER A 782 51.50 90.79 -173.83
N VAL A 783 50.63 91.57 -173.17
CA VAL A 783 49.81 92.61 -173.82
C VAL A 783 50.63 93.88 -174.07
N ALA A 784 51.64 94.18 -173.25
CA ALA A 784 52.52 95.34 -173.42
C ALA A 784 53.48 95.20 -174.62
N ASP A 785 53.90 93.98 -174.97
CA ASP A 785 54.84 93.71 -176.07
C ASP A 785 54.21 93.81 -177.48
N VAL A 786 52.87 93.76 -177.59
CA VAL A 786 52.14 93.86 -178.86
C VAL A 786 52.04 95.31 -179.37
N ASP A 787 52.13 96.32 -178.50
CA ASP A 787 52.05 97.73 -178.88
C ASP A 787 53.36 98.29 -179.48
N ALA A 788 54.48 97.57 -179.41
CA ALA A 788 55.78 98.05 -179.92
C ALA A 788 56.07 97.75 -181.41
N THR A 789 55.15 97.09 -182.14
CA THR A 789 55.32 96.73 -183.58
C THR A 789 54.24 97.27 -184.53
N LYS A 790 53.55 98.34 -184.15
CA LYS A 790 52.76 99.22 -185.06
C LYS A 790 53.11 100.67 -184.79
#